data_AF-A0A6J0EDE6-F1
#
_entry.id   AF-A0A6J0EDE6-F1
#
_cell.length_a   1.000
_cell.length_b   1.000
_cell.length_c   1.000
_cell.angle_alpha   90.00
_cell.angle_beta   90.00
_cell.angle_gamma   90.00
#
_symmetry.space_group_name_H-M   'P 1'
#
loop_
_entity.id
_entity.type
_entity.pdbx_description
1 polymer ?
#
loop_
_entity_poly.entity_id
_entity_poly.type
_entity_poly.pdbx_seq_one_letter_code
_entity_poly.pdbx_strand_id
1 'polypeptide(L)'
;MLPAGEIGKVRAASCCPESGDEMKNTEEKSDMNIAALVGREQLMQDRDDDQLPLNVSAFIEKEVGNDLKSLKKLGKLIEQMTENKMKLEEQVLTISSEIPKRIQSALKDAEESQQVLNQFLEQETSLFSSITSHLLTAQPWMDDLGAMINQIEEIEQHLTYLKWVSQIEELSDNIQQYLMTNNVPEAASILVTMTELDIKLQESSCTHLLSFMRATVKFWHKILKDKLTSDFEEILAQLHWPFITHTQSQTVGISRSASAPEVYATLETLFCQLLKLQASYLCWSGKVTKTTSYSVFVPEWYLAQVLMWIGNHAHFLDEKIQPILEKADSAVNARLEFSRGLMMLILEKLASDIPCLLYDDNLFCHLVDEVLLFERELHSVHGYPSTFASCMHILSEETCFQRWLTVERKFALQKMDSMLSSEAAWVSQYKDITDVDEMKVPNCAEVFMTLLLVITDRYKNLPTAPRKLQFLELQKDLVDDFRIRLTQVMKEETRASLDFRYCAILNAVNYISTVLADWADNVFFLQLQQAALEVFAENNVLSKLQLGQLASMESSVFDDMINLLERLKLDMLTRQVDHVFREVKDAAKLYKKERWLSLPSQSEQAVMSLSSSACPLLLTLRDRLLQLEQQLCFSLFRIFWQMLVEKLDVYIYQEIILANHFNEGGAAQLQFDMTRNLFPLFSHYCKRPENYFKHVKEACIVLNLNTGSALLLKDVLQSASEHLPATAALNEVGIYKLAQQDVEILLNLRTNWPNTGK
;
A
#
# COMPACT_ATOMS: atom_id res chain seq x y z
N MET A 1 -4.56 62.95 45.26
CA MET A 1 -3.59 63.72 44.45
C MET A 1 -3.70 63.25 43.01
N LEU A 2 -4.31 64.07 42.15
CA LEU A 2 -3.94 64.19 40.73
C LEU A 2 -2.67 65.06 40.65
N PRO A 3 -1.93 65.19 39.51
CA PRO A 3 -2.34 64.91 38.13
C PRO A 3 -1.29 64.28 37.18
N ALA A 4 -1.78 63.94 35.97
CA ALA A 4 -1.24 64.16 34.60
C ALA A 4 0.20 63.74 34.26
N GLY A 5 0.53 63.20 33.09
CA GLY A 5 -0.08 63.18 31.75
C GLY A 5 1.08 62.95 30.75
N GLU A 6 0.95 62.92 29.43
CA GLU A 6 -0.09 62.61 28.45
C GLU A 6 0.58 62.94 27.08
N ILE A 7 -0.01 62.46 25.96
CA ILE A 7 0.15 62.94 24.56
C ILE A 7 1.41 62.41 23.82
N GLY A 8 1.35 61.83 22.62
CA GLY A 8 0.35 61.60 21.56
C GLY A 8 1.10 60.95 20.35
N LYS A 9 0.54 60.52 19.21
CA LYS A 9 -0.74 60.80 18.54
C LYS A 9 -0.80 60.00 17.20
N VAL A 10 -2.03 59.83 16.65
CA VAL A 10 -2.44 59.79 15.19
C VAL A 10 -2.49 58.39 14.48
N ARG A 11 -3.53 57.95 13.75
CA ARG A 11 -4.84 58.50 13.28
C ARG A 11 -5.83 57.42 12.76
N ALA A 12 -7.13 57.82 12.76
CA ALA A 12 -8.26 57.50 11.84
C ALA A 12 -9.03 56.15 11.99
N ALA A 13 -10.33 55.98 11.71
CA ALA A 13 -11.57 56.80 11.68
C ALA A 13 -12.75 55.86 11.22
N SER A 14 -13.99 56.09 11.72
CA SER A 14 -15.32 55.58 11.24
C SER A 14 -15.59 54.05 11.37
N CYS A 15 -16.79 53.47 11.55
CA CYS A 15 -18.20 53.85 11.35
C CYS A 15 -19.16 52.83 12.06
N CYS A 16 -20.42 53.21 12.34
CA CYS A 16 -21.61 52.31 12.39
C CYS A 16 -22.30 52.30 10.99
N PRO A 17 -23.44 51.62 10.66
CA PRO A 17 -24.39 50.81 11.46
C PRO A 17 -24.97 49.51 10.79
N GLU A 18 -25.84 48.80 11.55
CA GLU A 18 -27.04 47.99 11.20
C GLU A 18 -27.05 46.75 10.25
N SER A 19 -27.81 45.74 10.72
CA SER A 19 -28.61 44.71 10.03
C SER A 19 -28.01 43.35 9.64
N GLY A 20 -28.82 42.30 9.89
CA GLY A 20 -28.90 41.09 9.06
C GLY A 20 -28.20 39.84 9.59
N ASP A 21 -28.96 38.91 10.18
CA ASP A 21 -28.59 37.49 10.18
C ASP A 21 -29.55 36.77 9.22
N GLU A 22 -28.99 36.37 8.06
CA GLU A 22 -29.65 35.62 7.01
C GLU A 22 -29.45 34.11 7.22
N MET A 23 -30.54 33.35 7.21
CA MET A 23 -30.55 31.98 6.72
C MET A 23 -31.72 31.85 5.74
N LYS A 24 -31.41 31.78 4.45
CA LYS A 24 -32.38 31.60 3.36
C LYS A 24 -31.98 30.42 2.48
N ASN A 25 -32.99 29.58 2.26
CA ASN A 25 -33.31 28.78 1.08
C ASN A 25 -32.32 27.70 0.59
N THR A 26 -32.82 26.47 0.64
CA THR A 26 -32.70 25.52 -0.48
C THR A 26 -34.08 24.95 -0.75
N GLU A 27 -34.65 25.35 -1.90
CA GLU A 27 -35.66 24.58 -2.61
C GLU A 27 -34.98 23.35 -3.21
N GLU A 28 -35.62 22.18 -3.19
CA GLU A 28 -35.60 21.30 -4.35
C GLU A 28 -36.87 20.43 -4.41
N LYS A 29 -37.50 20.48 -5.58
CA LYS A 29 -38.79 19.89 -5.95
C LYS A 29 -38.66 18.38 -6.20
N SER A 30 -39.73 17.65 -5.92
CA SER A 30 -40.06 16.42 -6.64
C SER A 30 -41.39 16.60 -7.38
N ASP A 31 -41.33 17.24 -8.55
CA ASP A 31 -42.35 17.13 -9.59
C ASP A 31 -41.98 15.95 -10.49
N MET A 32 -42.88 14.98 -10.55
CA MET A 32 -42.81 13.86 -11.47
C MET A 32 -43.31 14.33 -12.84
N ASN A 33 -42.45 14.22 -13.86
CA ASN A 33 -42.73 14.50 -15.26
C ASN A 33 -43.98 13.78 -15.80
N ILE A 34 -44.89 14.52 -16.42
CA ILE A 34 -45.53 14.11 -17.68
C ILE A 34 -45.50 15.31 -18.63
N ALA A 35 -44.50 15.31 -19.51
CA ALA A 35 -44.42 16.14 -20.68
C ALA A 35 -45.05 15.40 -21.87
N ALA A 36 -46.06 16.01 -22.51
CA ALA A 36 -46.55 15.81 -23.89
C ALA A 36 -47.97 16.41 -23.95
N LEU A 37 -48.38 17.30 -24.84
CA LEU A 37 -47.83 17.79 -26.09
C LEU A 37 -48.25 19.26 -26.29
N VAL A 38 -47.30 20.00 -26.81
CA VAL A 38 -47.40 21.31 -27.46
C VAL A 38 -48.35 21.26 -28.67
N GLY A 39 -49.28 22.22 -28.74
CA GLY A 39 -49.38 23.12 -29.91
C GLY A 39 -50.45 22.87 -30.98
N ARG A 40 -50.90 24.01 -31.55
CA ARG A 40 -51.63 24.25 -32.83
C ARG A 40 -53.16 24.07 -32.83
N GLU A 41 -53.97 24.83 -33.56
CA GLU A 41 -53.88 26.09 -34.34
C GLU A 41 -55.35 26.42 -34.74
N GLN A 42 -55.70 27.70 -34.73
CA GLN A 42 -56.48 28.45 -35.75
C GLN A 42 -57.61 27.80 -36.59
N LEU A 43 -58.72 28.56 -36.67
CA LEU A 43 -59.45 28.98 -37.89
C LEU A 43 -60.43 28.02 -38.62
N MET A 44 -61.54 28.65 -39.04
CA MET A 44 -62.29 28.51 -40.31
C MET A 44 -63.68 27.87 -40.33
N GLN A 45 -64.39 28.30 -41.36
CA GLN A 45 -65.82 28.41 -41.63
C GLN A 45 -66.06 27.79 -43.03
N ASP A 46 -67.32 27.43 -43.32
CA ASP A 46 -67.98 27.29 -44.65
C ASP A 46 -67.91 25.98 -45.50
N ARG A 47 -69.11 25.45 -45.81
CA ARG A 47 -69.80 25.21 -47.12
C ARG A 47 -69.41 24.13 -48.19
N ASP A 48 -70.45 23.88 -49.03
CA ASP A 48 -70.57 23.32 -50.41
C ASP A 48 -70.74 21.80 -50.62
N ASP A 49 -71.68 21.24 -51.41
CA ASP A 49 -72.46 21.56 -52.65
C ASP A 49 -71.74 21.22 -54.00
N ASP A 50 -72.51 20.92 -55.06
CA ASP A 50 -72.12 20.80 -56.50
C ASP A 50 -71.89 19.46 -57.24
N GLN A 51 -72.03 18.25 -56.66
CA GLN A 51 -71.87 16.98 -57.44
C GLN A 51 -73.17 16.19 -57.76
N LEU A 52 -74.35 16.62 -57.28
CA LEU A 52 -75.59 15.82 -57.37
C LEU A 52 -76.19 15.67 -58.78
N PRO A 53 -76.30 16.72 -59.61
CA PRO A 53 -77.12 16.65 -60.83
C PRO A 53 -76.58 15.70 -61.91
N LEU A 54 -75.25 15.57 -61.99
CA LEU A 54 -74.58 14.72 -62.99
C LEU A 54 -74.82 13.22 -62.75
N ASN A 55 -74.96 12.81 -61.48
CA ASN A 55 -75.24 11.41 -61.16
C ASN A 55 -76.70 11.04 -61.43
N VAL A 56 -77.63 11.97 -61.17
CA VAL A 56 -79.06 11.76 -61.39
C VAL A 56 -79.36 11.58 -62.88
N SER A 57 -78.77 12.41 -63.73
CA SER A 57 -78.97 12.35 -65.17
C SER A 57 -78.50 11.02 -65.77
N ALA A 58 -77.28 10.59 -65.45
CA ALA A 58 -76.73 9.32 -65.92
C ALA A 58 -77.55 8.10 -65.46
N PHE A 59 -78.15 8.17 -64.27
CA PHE A 59 -79.01 7.11 -63.73
C PHE A 59 -80.34 6.99 -64.48
N ILE A 60 -80.99 8.12 -64.77
CA ILE A 60 -82.27 8.13 -65.50
C ILE A 60 -82.09 7.59 -66.91
N GLU A 61 -81.02 8.00 -67.59
CA GLU A 61 -80.76 7.65 -68.99
C GLU A 61 -80.55 6.14 -69.18
N LYS A 62 -79.97 5.49 -68.16
CA LYS A 62 -79.72 4.05 -68.17
C LYS A 62 -80.98 3.21 -67.96
N GLU A 63 -81.90 3.66 -67.12
CA GLU A 63 -83.03 2.82 -66.68
C GLU A 63 -84.26 2.87 -67.59
N VAL A 64 -84.50 3.99 -68.26
CA VAL A 64 -85.86 4.25 -68.80
C VAL A 64 -85.96 3.93 -70.29
N GLY A 65 -84.86 4.06 -71.03
CA GLY A 65 -84.73 3.62 -72.43
C GLY A 65 -85.68 4.31 -73.42
N ASN A 66 -85.24 4.43 -74.67
CA ASN A 66 -85.88 5.33 -75.64
C ASN A 66 -87.18 4.82 -76.29
N ASP A 67 -87.86 3.86 -75.66
CA ASP A 67 -88.87 3.04 -76.34
C ASP A 67 -89.93 2.45 -75.41
N LEU A 68 -91.11 2.22 -75.98
CA LEU A 68 -92.43 2.06 -75.38
C LEU A 68 -92.68 0.72 -74.67
N LYS A 69 -91.68 -0.15 -74.53
CA LYS A 69 -91.75 -1.23 -73.53
C LYS A 69 -91.00 -0.88 -72.25
N SER A 70 -90.06 0.06 -72.34
CA SER A 70 -89.05 0.32 -71.32
C SER A 70 -89.55 1.28 -70.22
N LEU A 71 -90.47 2.20 -70.54
CA LEU A 71 -91.12 3.15 -69.60
C LEU A 71 -91.80 2.51 -68.37
N LYS A 72 -92.20 1.24 -68.45
CA LYS A 72 -92.74 0.51 -67.29
C LYS A 72 -91.71 0.32 -66.17
N LYS A 73 -90.41 0.43 -66.48
CA LYS A 73 -89.33 0.34 -65.49
C LYS A 73 -89.18 1.60 -64.64
N LEU A 74 -89.51 2.79 -65.18
CA LEU A 74 -89.44 4.07 -64.46
C LEU A 74 -90.34 4.09 -63.21
N GLY A 75 -91.54 3.51 -63.30
CA GLY A 75 -92.48 3.46 -62.18
C GLY A 75 -91.97 2.66 -60.98
N LYS A 76 -91.37 1.50 -61.21
CA LYS A 76 -90.76 0.69 -60.14
C LYS A 76 -89.58 1.39 -59.47
N LEU A 77 -88.79 2.13 -60.24
CA LEU A 77 -87.63 2.88 -59.74
C LEU A 77 -88.06 4.03 -58.80
N ILE A 78 -89.15 4.72 -59.15
CA ILE A 78 -89.76 5.77 -58.32
C ILE A 78 -90.24 5.18 -56.99
N GLU A 79 -90.93 4.03 -57.04
CA GLU A 79 -91.47 3.35 -55.86
C GLU A 79 -90.36 2.99 -54.85
N GLN A 80 -89.22 2.47 -55.35
CA GLN A 80 -88.06 2.11 -54.54
C GLN A 80 -87.36 3.34 -53.92
N MET A 81 -87.27 4.45 -54.64
CA MET A 81 -86.69 5.69 -54.09
C MET A 81 -87.63 6.40 -53.11
N THR A 82 -88.94 6.30 -53.28
CA THR A 82 -89.90 6.83 -52.29
C THR A 82 -89.86 6.08 -50.96
N GLU A 83 -89.65 4.77 -50.97
CA GLU A 83 -89.58 3.96 -49.75
C GLU A 83 -88.30 4.27 -48.93
N ASN A 84 -87.16 4.44 -49.60
CA ASN A 84 -85.91 4.85 -48.96
C ASN A 84 -86.00 6.28 -48.39
N LYS A 85 -86.65 7.20 -49.11
CA LYS A 85 -86.90 8.56 -48.63
C LYS A 85 -87.76 8.56 -47.37
N MET A 86 -88.86 7.79 -47.34
CA MET A 86 -89.73 7.68 -46.17
C MET A 86 -89.01 7.14 -44.93
N LYS A 87 -88.18 6.10 -45.07
CA LYS A 87 -87.39 5.55 -43.95
C LYS A 87 -86.39 6.55 -43.37
N LEU A 88 -85.75 7.35 -44.22
CA LEU A 88 -84.84 8.42 -43.78
C LEU A 88 -85.58 9.56 -43.10
N GLU A 89 -86.75 9.97 -43.63
CA GLU A 89 -87.59 11.00 -43.02
C GLU A 89 -88.12 10.55 -41.64
N GLU A 90 -88.53 9.29 -41.48
CA GLU A 90 -89.00 8.73 -40.20
C GLU A 90 -87.87 8.65 -39.15
N GLN A 91 -86.67 8.23 -39.55
CA GLN A 91 -85.50 8.21 -38.64
C GLN A 91 -85.10 9.62 -38.19
N VAL A 92 -85.09 10.60 -39.10
CA VAL A 92 -84.77 12.00 -38.76
C VAL A 92 -85.83 12.60 -37.84
N LEU A 93 -87.12 12.33 -38.06
CA LEU A 93 -88.21 12.80 -37.19
C LEU A 93 -88.17 12.20 -35.77
N THR A 94 -87.75 10.94 -35.65
CA THR A 94 -87.58 10.27 -34.34
C THR A 94 -86.39 10.86 -33.58
N ILE A 95 -85.26 11.06 -34.26
CA ILE A 95 -84.03 11.66 -33.70
C ILE A 95 -84.25 13.14 -33.33
N SER A 96 -84.94 13.92 -34.16
CA SER A 96 -85.18 15.35 -33.93
C SER A 96 -86.19 15.63 -32.82
N SER A 97 -87.04 14.67 -32.46
CA SER A 97 -88.05 14.84 -31.41
C SER A 97 -87.66 14.20 -30.07
N GLU A 98 -86.89 13.11 -30.06
CA GLU A 98 -86.45 12.44 -28.82
C GLU A 98 -85.22 13.10 -28.17
N ILE A 99 -84.24 13.57 -28.95
CA ILE A 99 -83.00 14.12 -28.39
C ILE A 99 -83.24 15.41 -27.58
N PRO A 100 -84.00 16.42 -28.05
CA PRO A 100 -84.27 17.61 -27.26
C PRO A 100 -85.06 17.30 -25.98
N LYS A 101 -86.00 16.35 -26.03
CA LYS A 101 -86.79 15.93 -24.86
C LYS A 101 -85.94 15.17 -23.84
N ARG A 102 -85.01 14.31 -24.28
CA ARG A 102 -84.03 13.65 -23.40
C ARG A 102 -83.04 14.63 -22.80
N ILE A 103 -82.56 15.62 -23.56
CA ILE A 103 -81.70 16.68 -23.03
C ILE A 103 -82.46 17.53 -22.02
N GLN A 104 -83.72 17.87 -22.29
CA GLN A 104 -84.54 18.66 -21.35
C GLN A 104 -84.91 17.86 -20.09
N SER A 105 -85.17 16.55 -20.20
CA SER A 105 -85.35 15.71 -19.01
C SER A 105 -84.03 15.57 -18.24
N ALA A 106 -82.90 15.35 -18.91
CA ALA A 106 -81.59 15.29 -18.26
C ALA A 106 -81.21 16.62 -17.60
N LEU A 107 -81.60 17.76 -18.18
CA LEU A 107 -81.40 19.08 -17.58
C LEU A 107 -82.26 19.25 -16.33
N LYS A 108 -83.54 18.83 -16.38
CA LYS A 108 -84.45 18.85 -15.24
C LYS A 108 -83.98 17.91 -14.12
N ASP A 109 -83.53 16.71 -14.47
CA ASP A 109 -82.96 15.74 -13.52
C ASP A 109 -81.67 16.29 -12.90
N ALA A 110 -80.86 17.03 -13.66
CA ALA A 110 -79.67 17.71 -13.15
C ALA A 110 -80.02 18.89 -12.22
N GLU A 111 -81.05 19.68 -12.52
CA GLU A 111 -81.56 20.75 -11.64
C GLU A 111 -82.15 20.18 -10.35
N GLU A 112 -82.95 19.12 -10.43
CA GLU A 112 -83.47 18.40 -9.26
C GLU A 112 -82.34 17.82 -8.41
N SER A 113 -81.33 17.22 -9.06
CA SER A 113 -80.13 16.71 -8.38
C SER A 113 -79.34 17.83 -7.71
N GLN A 114 -79.23 19.01 -8.33
CA GLN A 114 -78.59 20.19 -7.74
C GLN A 114 -79.37 20.68 -6.51
N GLN A 115 -80.71 20.65 -6.56
CA GLN A 115 -81.55 21.05 -5.44
C GLN A 115 -81.42 20.07 -4.26
N VAL A 116 -81.37 18.77 -4.54
CA VAL A 116 -81.09 17.73 -3.53
C VAL A 116 -79.68 17.88 -2.95
N LEU A 117 -78.67 18.17 -3.79
CA LEU A 117 -77.31 18.42 -3.33
C LEU A 117 -77.25 19.62 -2.37
N ASN A 118 -77.95 20.72 -2.70
CA ASN A 118 -78.03 21.88 -1.83
C ASN A 118 -78.72 21.55 -0.49
N GLN A 119 -79.77 20.72 -0.50
CA GLN A 119 -80.38 20.23 0.74
C GLN A 119 -79.42 19.36 1.56
N PHE A 120 -78.62 18.50 0.92
CA PHE A 120 -77.59 17.74 1.63
C PHE A 120 -76.49 18.62 2.20
N LEU A 121 -76.08 19.67 1.50
CA LEU A 121 -75.13 20.69 2.00
C LEU A 121 -75.70 21.45 3.21
N GLU A 122 -76.99 21.81 3.20
CA GLU A 122 -77.67 22.40 4.36
C GLU A 122 -77.76 21.42 5.54
N GLN A 123 -78.06 20.15 5.27
CA GLN A 123 -78.05 19.11 6.30
C GLN A 123 -76.66 18.89 6.87
N GLU A 124 -75.63 18.84 6.02
CA GLU A 124 -74.23 18.71 6.42
C GLU A 124 -73.80 19.88 7.29
N THR A 125 -74.13 21.12 6.92
CA THR A 125 -73.82 22.30 7.74
C THR A 125 -74.57 22.28 9.07
N SER A 126 -75.84 21.85 9.09
CA SER A 126 -76.60 21.68 10.33
C SER A 126 -75.99 20.61 11.23
N LEU A 127 -75.61 19.46 10.66
CA LEU A 127 -75.00 18.34 11.38
C LEU A 127 -73.61 18.74 11.90
N PHE A 128 -72.81 19.43 11.09
CA PHE A 128 -71.52 19.97 11.47
C PHE A 128 -71.67 20.94 12.65
N SER A 129 -72.66 21.84 12.61
CA SER A 129 -72.93 22.75 13.73
C SER A 129 -73.37 22.01 15.00
N SER A 130 -74.17 20.95 14.87
CA SER A 130 -74.62 20.12 15.98
C SER A 130 -73.46 19.31 16.59
N ILE A 131 -72.62 18.67 15.76
CA ILE A 131 -71.40 17.97 16.19
C ILE A 131 -70.46 18.96 16.87
N THR A 132 -70.23 20.12 16.29
CA THR A 132 -69.36 21.16 16.87
C THR A 132 -69.90 21.62 18.22
N SER A 133 -71.22 21.80 18.36
CA SER A 133 -71.86 22.12 19.64
C SER A 133 -71.70 20.99 20.66
N HIS A 134 -71.89 19.73 20.26
CA HIS A 134 -71.69 18.59 21.15
C HIS A 134 -70.23 18.44 21.57
N LEU A 135 -69.28 18.65 20.67
CA LEU A 135 -67.84 18.67 20.97
C LEU A 135 -67.50 19.81 21.93
N LEU A 136 -68.00 21.03 21.69
CA LEU A 136 -67.82 22.17 22.60
C LEU A 136 -68.43 21.94 23.99
N THR A 137 -69.56 21.25 24.06
CA THR A 137 -70.21 20.90 25.34
C THR A 137 -69.48 19.75 26.04
N ALA A 138 -68.85 18.85 25.27
CA ALA A 138 -68.10 17.73 25.80
C ALA A 138 -66.67 18.07 26.19
N GLN A 139 -66.09 19.11 25.58
CA GLN A 139 -64.71 19.54 25.81
C GLN A 139 -64.38 19.73 27.30
N PRO A 140 -65.21 20.41 28.13
CA PRO A 140 -64.84 20.67 29.52
C PRO A 140 -64.70 19.39 30.35
N TRP A 141 -65.61 18.43 30.20
CA TRP A 141 -65.51 17.18 30.96
C TRP A 141 -64.48 16.22 30.36
N MET A 142 -64.20 16.30 29.05
CA MET A 142 -63.08 15.57 28.44
C MET A 142 -61.73 16.12 28.91
N ASP A 143 -61.61 17.44 29.07
CA ASP A 143 -60.43 18.09 29.64
C ASP A 143 -60.28 17.70 31.12
N ASP A 144 -61.38 17.68 31.90
CA ASP A 144 -61.37 17.22 33.30
C ASP A 144 -61.03 15.72 33.43
N LEU A 145 -61.58 14.88 32.55
CA LEU A 145 -61.26 13.44 32.51
C LEU A 145 -59.81 13.23 32.07
N GLY A 146 -59.32 13.99 31.09
CA GLY A 146 -57.92 14.00 30.66
C GLY A 146 -56.99 14.43 31.78
N ALA A 147 -57.37 15.45 32.57
CA ALA A 147 -56.63 15.85 33.75
C ALA A 147 -56.60 14.74 34.82
N MET A 148 -57.71 14.04 35.05
CA MET A 148 -57.73 12.88 35.97
C MET A 148 -56.91 11.69 35.44
N ILE A 149 -56.95 11.40 34.14
CA ILE A 149 -56.12 10.34 33.54
C ILE A 149 -54.64 10.70 33.68
N ASN A 150 -54.26 11.94 33.40
CA ASN A 150 -52.88 12.41 33.61
C ASN A 150 -52.44 12.30 35.07
N GLN A 151 -53.33 12.61 36.03
CA GLN A 151 -53.05 12.40 37.46
C GLN A 151 -52.87 10.93 37.80
N ILE A 152 -53.66 10.03 37.21
CA ILE A 152 -53.52 8.59 37.41
C ILE A 152 -52.19 8.10 36.80
N GLU A 153 -51.86 8.51 35.57
CA GLU A 153 -50.58 8.18 34.93
C GLU A 153 -49.39 8.70 35.74
N GLU A 154 -49.48 9.92 36.28
CA GLU A 154 -48.46 10.49 37.15
C GLU A 154 -48.29 9.66 38.43
N ILE A 155 -49.39 9.25 39.07
CA ILE A 155 -49.35 8.38 40.26
C ILE A 155 -48.75 7.01 39.93
N GLU A 156 -49.09 6.43 38.77
CA GLU A 156 -48.52 5.15 38.32
C GLU A 156 -47.02 5.24 38.05
N GLN A 157 -46.54 6.36 37.50
CA GLN A 157 -45.11 6.63 37.32
C GLN A 157 -44.39 6.74 38.66
N HIS A 158 -44.95 7.50 39.62
CA HIS A 158 -44.39 7.61 40.97
C HIS A 158 -44.37 6.26 41.71
N LEU A 159 -45.43 5.46 41.58
CA LEU A 159 -45.50 4.11 42.17
C LEU A 159 -44.42 3.20 41.57
N THR A 160 -44.23 3.26 40.25
CA THR A 160 -43.21 2.46 39.56
C THR A 160 -41.80 2.88 39.98
N TYR A 161 -41.55 4.19 40.12
CA TYR A 161 -40.29 4.72 40.64
C TYR A 161 -40.01 4.20 42.06
N LEU A 162 -40.99 4.26 42.96
CA LEU A 162 -40.85 3.77 44.33
C LEU A 162 -40.62 2.26 44.41
N LYS A 163 -41.25 1.47 43.52
CA LYS A 163 -40.99 0.02 43.42
C LYS A 163 -39.54 -0.27 43.06
N TRP A 164 -38.96 0.48 42.13
CA TRP A 164 -37.54 0.34 41.78
C TRP A 164 -36.62 0.69 42.94
N VAL A 165 -36.89 1.80 43.66
CA VAL A 165 -36.11 2.17 44.85
C VAL A 165 -36.19 1.07 45.91
N SER A 166 -37.39 0.55 46.19
CA SER A 166 -37.59 -0.54 47.15
C SER A 166 -36.81 -1.81 46.78
N GLN A 167 -36.74 -2.17 45.50
CA GLN A 167 -35.95 -3.33 45.05
C GLN A 167 -34.44 -3.09 45.22
N ILE A 168 -33.95 -1.88 44.93
CA ILE A 168 -32.54 -1.52 45.12
C ILE A 168 -32.17 -1.58 46.61
N GLU A 169 -33.04 -1.07 47.48
CA GLU A 169 -32.87 -1.12 48.93
C GLU A 169 -32.91 -2.56 49.45
N GLU A 170 -33.85 -3.39 48.99
CA GLU A 170 -33.92 -4.81 49.38
C GLU A 170 -32.64 -5.58 48.99
N LEU A 171 -32.11 -5.37 47.79
CA LEU A 171 -30.84 -5.97 47.37
C LEU A 171 -29.67 -5.45 48.22
N SER A 172 -29.66 -4.16 48.53
CA SER A 172 -28.67 -3.53 49.41
C SER A 172 -28.69 -4.12 50.82
N ASP A 173 -29.88 -4.29 51.41
CA ASP A 173 -30.08 -4.88 52.73
C ASP A 173 -29.64 -6.35 52.77
N ASN A 174 -29.95 -7.10 51.70
CA ASN A 174 -29.48 -8.47 51.55
C ASN A 174 -27.94 -8.53 51.51
N ILE A 175 -27.27 -7.67 50.73
CA ILE A 175 -25.80 -7.59 50.70
C ILE A 175 -25.25 -7.30 52.10
N GLN A 176 -25.85 -6.32 52.81
CA GLN A 176 -25.45 -5.98 54.17
C GLN A 176 -25.58 -7.19 55.12
N GLN A 177 -26.70 -7.91 55.07
CA GLN A 177 -26.96 -9.08 55.92
C GLN A 177 -25.96 -10.23 55.66
N TYR A 178 -25.65 -10.51 54.39
CA TYR A 178 -24.65 -11.53 54.03
C TYR A 178 -23.23 -11.12 54.48
N LEU A 179 -22.89 -9.84 54.43
CA LEU A 179 -21.63 -9.33 54.98
C LEU A 179 -21.57 -9.43 56.51
N MET A 180 -22.66 -9.16 57.24
CA MET A 180 -22.70 -9.30 58.70
C MET A 180 -22.56 -10.77 59.16
N THR A 181 -22.99 -11.72 58.33
CA THR A 181 -22.88 -13.17 58.58
C THR A 181 -21.59 -13.77 58.00
N ASN A 182 -20.70 -12.95 57.45
CA ASN A 182 -19.44 -13.33 56.80
C ASN A 182 -19.61 -14.29 55.61
N ASN A 183 -20.78 -14.30 54.96
CA ASN A 183 -21.02 -15.06 53.73
C ASN A 183 -20.74 -14.18 52.50
N VAL A 184 -19.45 -13.94 52.23
CA VAL A 184 -18.97 -13.12 51.11
C VAL A 184 -19.35 -13.64 49.72
N PRO A 185 -19.35 -14.96 49.41
CA PRO A 185 -19.74 -15.43 48.07
C PRO A 185 -21.19 -15.11 47.70
N GLU A 186 -22.10 -15.13 48.68
CA GLU A 186 -23.52 -14.85 48.42
C GLU A 186 -23.77 -13.35 48.29
N ALA A 187 -23.05 -12.53 49.08
CA ALA A 187 -23.02 -11.08 48.90
C ALA A 187 -22.52 -10.68 47.51
N ALA A 188 -21.46 -11.35 47.00
CA ALA A 188 -20.95 -11.12 45.66
C ALA A 188 -21.97 -11.54 44.56
N SER A 189 -22.71 -12.64 44.77
CA SER A 189 -23.77 -13.07 43.85
C SER A 189 -24.92 -12.06 43.78
N ILE A 190 -25.32 -11.47 44.91
CA ILE A 190 -26.38 -10.45 44.93
C ILE A 190 -25.89 -9.15 44.27
N LEU A 191 -24.62 -8.77 44.45
CA LEU A 191 -24.06 -7.63 43.72
C LEU A 191 -24.13 -7.83 42.21
N VAL A 192 -23.91 -9.05 41.69
CA VAL A 192 -24.09 -9.36 40.26
C VAL A 192 -25.55 -9.13 39.84
N THR A 193 -26.53 -9.63 40.59
CA THR A 193 -27.96 -9.38 40.29
C THR A 193 -28.30 -7.89 40.33
N MET A 194 -27.65 -7.12 41.22
CA MET A 194 -27.78 -5.68 41.28
C MET A 194 -27.19 -5.01 40.03
N THR A 195 -26.04 -5.46 39.52
CA THR A 195 -25.51 -4.95 38.24
C THR A 195 -26.37 -5.31 37.04
N GLU A 196 -27.02 -6.47 37.02
CA GLU A 196 -28.01 -6.80 35.98
C GLU A 196 -29.22 -5.86 36.01
N LEU A 197 -29.64 -5.40 37.19
CA LEU A 197 -30.67 -4.37 37.31
C LEU A 197 -30.19 -3.00 36.81
N ASP A 198 -28.92 -2.62 37.05
CA ASP A 198 -28.35 -1.39 36.47
C ASP A 198 -28.39 -1.44 34.94
N ILE A 199 -28.03 -2.57 34.33
CA ILE A 199 -28.09 -2.79 32.88
C ILE A 199 -29.52 -2.61 32.36
N LYS A 200 -30.51 -3.23 33.00
CA LYS A 200 -31.93 -3.09 32.62
C LYS A 200 -32.44 -1.66 32.73
N LEU A 201 -31.92 -0.89 33.69
CA LEU A 201 -32.33 0.50 33.91
C LEU A 201 -31.65 1.49 32.95
N GLN A 202 -30.58 1.13 32.23
CA GLN A 202 -29.81 2.06 31.39
C GLN A 202 -30.63 2.75 30.30
N GLU A 203 -31.68 2.10 29.77
CA GLU A 203 -32.57 2.66 28.75
C GLU A 203 -33.58 3.67 29.33
N SER A 204 -33.65 3.81 30.66
CA SER A 204 -34.57 4.73 31.32
C SER A 204 -34.13 6.19 31.20
N SER A 205 -35.09 7.09 31.01
CA SER A 205 -34.90 8.54 31.07
C SER A 205 -34.74 9.08 32.50
N CYS A 206 -34.91 8.24 33.54
CA CYS A 206 -34.84 8.63 34.96
C CYS A 206 -33.40 8.77 35.47
N THR A 207 -32.80 9.96 35.26
CA THR A 207 -31.40 10.25 35.63
C THR A 207 -31.08 10.11 37.12
N HIS A 208 -32.02 10.45 38.01
CA HIS A 208 -31.83 10.35 39.47
C HIS A 208 -31.89 8.91 39.98
N LEU A 209 -32.77 8.08 39.42
CA LEU A 209 -32.83 6.65 39.77
C LEU A 209 -31.57 5.93 39.29
N LEU A 210 -31.14 6.24 38.06
CA LEU A 210 -29.89 5.73 37.50
C LEU A 210 -28.67 6.16 38.32
N SER A 211 -28.59 7.43 38.73
CA SER A 211 -27.47 7.90 39.54
C SER A 211 -27.45 7.26 40.93
N PHE A 212 -28.63 7.08 41.56
CA PHE A 212 -28.77 6.35 42.82
C PHE A 212 -28.32 4.89 42.67
N MET A 213 -28.85 4.17 41.67
CA MET A 213 -28.48 2.78 41.40
C MET A 213 -26.97 2.60 41.22
N ARG A 214 -26.37 3.45 40.37
CA ARG A 214 -24.92 3.44 40.11
C ARG A 214 -24.10 3.80 41.34
N ALA A 215 -24.57 4.72 42.17
CA ALA A 215 -23.91 5.06 43.43
C ALA A 215 -23.95 3.89 44.42
N THR A 216 -25.09 3.22 44.56
CA THR A 216 -25.27 2.08 45.46
C THR A 216 -24.46 0.87 45.00
N VAL A 217 -24.43 0.57 43.69
CA VAL A 217 -23.54 -0.47 43.11
C VAL A 217 -22.08 -0.14 43.39
N LYS A 218 -21.63 1.10 43.17
CA LYS A 218 -20.25 1.52 43.45
C LYS A 218 -19.89 1.41 44.92
N PHE A 219 -20.81 1.78 45.80
CA PHE A 219 -20.64 1.69 47.23
C PHE A 219 -20.38 0.23 47.67
N TRP A 220 -21.25 -0.70 47.28
CA TRP A 220 -21.10 -2.10 47.62
C TRP A 220 -19.92 -2.77 46.94
N HIS A 221 -19.67 -2.45 45.68
CA HIS A 221 -18.48 -2.92 44.97
C HIS A 221 -17.20 -2.52 45.70
N LYS A 222 -17.10 -1.27 46.18
CA LYS A 222 -15.94 -0.80 46.94
C LYS A 222 -15.76 -1.59 48.23
N ILE A 223 -16.82 -1.78 49.01
CA ILE A 223 -16.76 -2.52 50.29
C ILE A 223 -16.34 -3.98 50.07
N LEU A 224 -16.96 -4.66 49.10
CA LEU A 224 -16.63 -6.05 48.77
C LEU A 224 -15.20 -6.18 48.25
N LYS A 225 -14.76 -5.23 47.40
CA LYS A 225 -13.38 -5.17 46.91
C LYS A 225 -12.39 -5.00 48.05
N ASP A 226 -12.60 -4.04 48.94
CA ASP A 226 -11.69 -3.76 50.06
C ASP A 226 -11.60 -5.00 51.00
N LYS A 227 -12.74 -5.65 51.28
CA LYS A 227 -12.79 -6.87 52.10
C LYS A 227 -12.06 -8.05 51.44
N LEU A 228 -12.36 -8.33 50.17
CA LEU A 228 -11.72 -9.42 49.44
C LEU A 228 -10.25 -9.17 49.16
N THR A 229 -9.83 -7.91 49.00
CA THR A 229 -8.41 -7.55 48.88
C THR A 229 -7.68 -7.91 50.17
N SER A 230 -8.22 -7.56 51.33
CA SER A 230 -7.66 -7.93 52.63
C SER A 230 -7.59 -9.45 52.82
N ASP A 231 -8.66 -10.17 52.47
CA ASP A 231 -8.70 -11.64 52.62
C ASP A 231 -7.71 -12.32 51.64
N PHE A 232 -7.56 -11.77 50.43
CA PHE A 232 -6.62 -12.26 49.43
C PHE A 232 -5.16 -12.00 49.84
N GLU A 233 -4.85 -10.81 50.36
CA GLU A 233 -3.52 -10.48 50.91
C GLU A 233 -3.13 -11.40 52.07
N GLU A 234 -4.07 -11.74 52.95
CA GLU A 234 -3.85 -12.67 54.06
C GLU A 234 -3.50 -14.09 53.55
N ILE A 235 -4.22 -14.60 52.55
CA ILE A 235 -3.92 -15.91 51.94
C ILE A 235 -2.60 -15.89 51.18
N LEU A 236 -2.32 -14.84 50.42
CA LEU A 236 -1.04 -14.71 49.72
C LEU A 236 0.14 -14.66 50.70
N ALA A 237 -0.02 -14.00 51.86
CA ALA A 237 0.97 -14.01 52.92
C ALA A 237 1.18 -15.42 53.51
N GLN A 238 0.11 -16.20 53.69
CA GLN A 238 0.19 -17.60 54.14
C GLN A 238 0.86 -18.52 53.10
N LEU A 239 0.71 -18.22 51.80
CA LEU A 239 1.36 -18.92 50.70
C LEU A 239 2.81 -18.47 50.45
N HIS A 240 3.30 -17.47 51.20
CA HIS A 240 4.59 -16.80 50.97
C HIS A 240 4.75 -16.23 49.55
N TRP A 241 3.64 -15.89 48.88
CA TRP A 241 3.65 -15.25 47.57
C TRP A 241 4.27 -13.84 47.67
N PRO A 242 5.12 -13.39 46.72
CA PRO A 242 5.43 -13.98 45.40
C PRO A 242 6.50 -15.08 45.37
N PHE A 243 7.28 -15.24 46.45
CA PHE A 243 8.37 -16.21 46.50
C PHE A 243 7.91 -17.51 47.16
N ILE A 244 7.22 -18.36 46.40
CA ILE A 244 6.82 -19.70 46.87
C ILE A 244 8.10 -20.53 47.06
N THR A 245 8.66 -20.48 48.26
CA THR A 245 9.79 -21.30 48.62
C THR A 245 9.34 -22.76 48.60
N HIS A 246 9.90 -23.56 47.69
CA HIS A 246 9.86 -25.01 47.81
C HIS A 246 10.60 -25.39 49.10
N THR A 247 9.92 -25.36 50.24
CA THR A 247 10.48 -25.84 51.50
C THR A 247 10.03 -27.27 51.72
N GLN A 248 10.95 -28.20 51.44
CA GLN A 248 11.00 -29.47 52.13
C GLN A 248 11.02 -29.22 53.65
N SER A 249 10.13 -29.93 54.35
CA SER A 249 10.20 -30.34 55.76
C SER A 249 10.28 -29.27 56.88
N GLN A 250 9.13 -29.15 57.57
CA GLN A 250 8.89 -28.83 58.99
C GLN A 250 10.07 -28.52 59.92
N THR A 251 9.90 -27.46 60.74
CA THR A 251 10.07 -27.55 62.21
C THR A 251 9.07 -26.66 62.97
N VAL A 252 8.15 -27.32 63.67
CA VAL A 252 7.49 -27.02 64.96
C VAL A 252 7.46 -25.57 65.49
N GLY A 253 6.25 -25.01 65.65
CA GLY A 253 6.01 -23.83 66.49
C GLY A 253 4.63 -23.16 66.37
N ILE A 254 3.59 -23.79 66.92
CA ILE A 254 2.32 -23.21 67.44
C ILE A 254 1.75 -21.97 66.72
N SER A 255 1.07 -22.20 65.62
CA SER A 255 -0.29 -21.70 65.34
C SER A 255 -0.92 -22.74 64.38
N ARG A 256 -2.25 -22.91 64.39
CA ARG A 256 -2.91 -23.85 63.46
C ARG A 256 -2.71 -23.34 62.02
N SER A 257 -1.63 -23.73 61.35
CA SER A 257 -1.50 -23.54 59.91
C SER A 257 -2.51 -24.48 59.25
N ALA A 258 -3.51 -23.93 58.56
CA ALA A 258 -4.35 -24.70 57.66
C ALA A 258 -3.46 -25.56 56.76
N SER A 259 -3.87 -26.80 56.51
CA SER A 259 -3.11 -27.69 55.64
C SER A 259 -2.97 -27.05 54.25
N ALA A 260 -1.84 -27.21 53.56
CA ALA A 260 -1.64 -26.65 52.21
C ALA A 260 -2.87 -26.80 51.27
N PRO A 261 -3.58 -27.95 51.20
CA PRO A 261 -4.80 -28.07 50.40
C PRO A 261 -5.97 -27.18 50.86
N GLU A 262 -6.13 -26.90 52.16
CA GLU A 262 -7.15 -25.97 52.67
C GLU A 262 -6.86 -24.52 52.29
N VAL A 263 -5.59 -24.11 52.31
CA VAL A 263 -5.18 -22.76 51.85
C VAL A 263 -5.44 -22.61 50.35
N TYR A 264 -5.14 -23.63 49.54
CA TYR A 264 -5.44 -23.61 48.10
C TYR A 264 -6.95 -23.67 47.79
N ALA A 265 -7.75 -24.41 48.58
CA ALA A 265 -9.20 -24.41 48.43
C ALA A 265 -9.81 -23.05 48.79
N THR A 266 -9.27 -22.39 49.81
CA THR A 266 -9.71 -21.05 50.21
C THR A 266 -9.28 -20.01 49.16
N LEU A 267 -8.07 -20.14 48.59
CA LEU A 267 -7.62 -19.36 47.44
C LEU A 267 -8.56 -19.54 46.24
N GLU A 268 -8.95 -20.77 45.91
CA GLU A 268 -9.91 -21.08 44.83
C GLU A 268 -11.25 -20.36 45.08
N THR A 269 -11.79 -20.41 46.30
CA THR A 269 -13.03 -19.70 46.62
C THR A 269 -12.92 -18.18 46.51
N LEU A 270 -11.83 -17.57 47.02
CA LEU A 270 -11.60 -16.13 46.89
C LEU A 270 -11.40 -15.71 45.44
N PHE A 271 -10.67 -16.50 44.66
CA PHE A 271 -10.42 -16.21 43.24
C PHE A 271 -11.73 -16.24 42.45
N CYS A 272 -12.59 -17.25 42.66
CA CYS A 272 -13.93 -17.28 42.07
C CYS A 272 -14.80 -16.07 42.47
N GLN A 273 -14.68 -15.59 43.72
CA GLN A 273 -15.39 -14.38 44.18
C GLN A 273 -14.86 -13.11 43.51
N LEU A 274 -13.55 -12.97 43.38
CA LEU A 274 -12.90 -11.87 42.66
C LEU A 274 -13.30 -11.87 41.17
N LEU A 275 -13.41 -13.04 40.52
CA LEU A 275 -13.91 -13.16 39.14
C LEU A 275 -15.35 -12.64 38.99
N LYS A 276 -16.24 -12.98 39.92
CA LYS A 276 -17.62 -12.46 39.93
C LYS A 276 -17.67 -10.94 40.06
N LEU A 277 -16.78 -10.36 40.87
CA LEU A 277 -16.62 -8.90 40.98
C LEU A 277 -16.01 -8.26 39.73
N GLN A 278 -15.10 -8.94 39.04
CA GLN A 278 -14.51 -8.45 37.79
C GLN A 278 -15.54 -8.39 36.66
N ALA A 279 -16.42 -9.39 36.53
CA ALA A 279 -17.54 -9.37 35.58
C ALA A 279 -18.47 -8.16 35.81
N SER A 280 -18.59 -7.71 37.06
CA SER A 280 -19.37 -6.53 37.46
C SER A 280 -18.63 -5.19 37.18
N TYR A 281 -17.29 -5.20 37.12
CA TYR A 281 -16.45 -4.00 36.95
C TYR A 281 -16.09 -3.70 35.49
N LEU A 282 -16.04 -4.73 34.62
CA LEU A 282 -15.76 -4.62 33.18
C LEU A 282 -16.80 -3.78 32.42
N CYS A 283 -17.99 -3.54 33.00
CA CYS A 283 -18.98 -2.61 32.46
C CYS A 283 -18.66 -1.12 32.71
N TRP A 284 -17.71 -0.79 33.60
CA TRP A 284 -17.65 0.58 34.18
C TRP A 284 -16.29 1.26 34.34
N SER A 285 -15.13 0.59 34.23
CA SER A 285 -13.84 1.26 34.50
C SER A 285 -12.77 1.05 33.44
N GLY A 286 -12.63 2.03 32.56
CA GLY A 286 -11.37 2.34 31.89
C GLY A 286 -10.65 3.46 32.62
N LYS A 287 -9.98 3.17 33.75
CA LYS A 287 -8.98 4.04 34.39
C LYS A 287 -8.30 3.31 35.55
N VAL A 288 -7.02 2.98 35.37
CA VAL A 288 -6.11 2.54 36.43
C VAL A 288 -5.35 3.76 36.94
N THR A 289 -5.16 3.79 38.26
CA THR A 289 -4.59 4.88 39.06
C THR A 289 -3.08 5.01 38.89
N LYS A 290 -2.63 6.21 38.52
CA LYS A 290 -1.21 6.61 38.47
C LYS A 290 -0.60 6.62 39.87
N THR A 291 0.47 5.85 40.07
CA THR A 291 1.35 6.00 41.25
C THR A 291 2.73 6.42 40.77
N THR A 292 3.09 7.66 41.06
CA THR A 292 4.39 8.24 40.70
C THR A 292 5.45 7.73 41.68
N SER A 293 6.41 6.94 41.22
CA SER A 293 7.64 6.67 41.95
C SER A 293 8.85 7.04 41.09
N TYR A 294 9.51 8.11 41.51
CA TYR A 294 10.81 8.54 41.01
C TYR A 294 11.86 7.49 41.36
N SER A 295 12.52 6.92 40.36
CA SER A 295 13.69 6.07 40.57
C SER A 295 14.51 5.96 39.28
N VAL A 296 15.75 6.44 39.43
CA VAL A 296 17.04 6.15 38.77
C VAL A 296 17.00 5.53 37.36
N PHE A 297 17.59 6.27 36.42
CA PHE A 297 17.73 5.98 34.98
C PHE A 297 18.63 4.77 34.68
N VAL A 298 18.11 3.56 34.85
CA VAL A 298 18.75 2.32 34.39
C VAL A 298 17.68 1.42 33.77
N PRO A 299 17.42 1.50 32.45
CA PRO A 299 16.34 0.76 31.83
C PRO A 299 16.50 -0.75 31.93
N GLU A 300 17.73 -1.27 31.92
CA GLU A 300 17.98 -2.71 32.02
C GLU A 300 17.38 -3.32 33.31
N TRP A 301 17.34 -2.55 34.41
CA TRP A 301 16.92 -3.07 35.70
C TRP A 301 15.44 -3.42 35.72
N TYR A 302 14.56 -2.49 35.36
CA TYR A 302 13.12 -2.75 35.44
C TYR A 302 12.65 -3.69 34.31
N LEU A 303 13.28 -3.64 33.14
CA LEU A 303 12.97 -4.53 32.02
C LEU A 303 13.34 -5.98 32.36
N ALA A 304 14.58 -6.22 32.84
CA ALA A 304 15.01 -7.56 33.24
C ALA A 304 14.21 -8.07 34.44
N GLN A 305 13.87 -7.20 35.39
CA GLN A 305 13.07 -7.56 36.56
C GLN A 305 11.69 -8.09 36.16
N VAL A 306 11.03 -7.43 35.20
CA VAL A 306 9.72 -7.88 34.72
C VAL A 306 9.81 -9.19 33.95
N LEU A 307 10.81 -9.38 33.07
CA LEU A 307 11.02 -10.67 32.41
C LEU A 307 11.23 -11.80 33.43
N MET A 308 12.05 -11.55 34.45
CA MET A 308 12.25 -12.49 35.55
C MET A 308 10.95 -12.77 36.30
N TRP A 309 10.12 -11.76 36.58
CA TRP A 309 8.82 -11.97 37.21
C TRP A 309 7.87 -12.77 36.32
N ILE A 310 7.81 -12.52 35.01
CA ILE A 310 6.98 -13.30 34.08
C ILE A 310 7.45 -14.76 34.09
N GLY A 311 8.76 -15.00 34.01
CA GLY A 311 9.34 -16.35 34.02
C GLY A 311 9.10 -17.10 35.33
N ASN A 312 9.45 -16.50 36.47
CA ASN A 312 9.40 -17.17 37.77
C ASN A 312 7.97 -17.54 38.20
N HIS A 313 6.97 -16.75 37.80
CA HIS A 313 5.58 -17.00 38.17
C HIS A 313 4.81 -17.85 37.16
N ALA A 314 5.38 -18.14 35.98
CA ALA A 314 4.72 -18.91 34.92
C ALA A 314 4.17 -20.25 35.43
N HIS A 315 5.00 -21.04 36.13
CA HIS A 315 4.62 -22.35 36.65
C HIS A 315 3.48 -22.27 37.68
N PHE A 316 3.50 -21.29 38.58
CA PHE A 316 2.40 -21.12 39.54
C PHE A 316 1.10 -20.73 38.84
N LEU A 317 1.16 -19.83 37.86
CA LEU A 317 -0.01 -19.38 37.10
C LEU A 317 -0.61 -20.54 36.30
N ASP A 318 0.23 -21.34 35.64
CA ASP A 318 -0.20 -22.46 34.81
C ASP A 318 -0.73 -23.64 35.66
N GLU A 319 -0.11 -23.98 36.79
CA GLU A 319 -0.51 -25.16 37.58
C GLU A 319 -1.53 -24.89 38.68
N LYS A 320 -1.59 -23.65 39.22
CA LYS A 320 -2.47 -23.33 40.36
C LYS A 320 -3.64 -22.45 39.95
N ILE A 321 -3.41 -21.42 39.13
CA ILE A 321 -4.43 -20.42 38.81
C ILE A 321 -5.24 -20.81 37.56
N GLN A 322 -4.58 -21.29 36.50
CA GLN A 322 -5.26 -21.67 35.25
C GLN A 322 -6.34 -22.73 35.46
N PRO A 323 -6.15 -23.79 36.27
CA PRO A 323 -7.20 -24.78 36.52
C PRO A 323 -8.41 -24.20 37.26
N ILE A 324 -8.21 -23.17 38.09
CA ILE A 324 -9.31 -22.46 38.79
C ILE A 324 -10.13 -21.65 37.76
N LEU A 325 -9.47 -21.00 36.80
CA LEU A 325 -10.12 -20.28 35.72
C LEU A 325 -10.92 -21.22 34.80
N GLU A 326 -10.35 -22.36 34.45
CA GLU A 326 -11.00 -23.38 33.61
C GLU A 326 -12.25 -23.95 34.29
N LYS A 327 -12.19 -24.23 35.60
CA LYS A 327 -13.36 -24.64 36.39
C LYS A 327 -14.45 -23.57 36.45
N ALA A 328 -14.06 -22.29 36.38
CA ALA A 328 -14.98 -21.16 36.38
C ALA A 328 -15.50 -20.80 34.96
N ASP A 329 -15.26 -21.65 33.96
CA ASP A 329 -15.63 -21.45 32.54
C ASP A 329 -15.10 -20.13 31.95
N SER A 330 -13.93 -19.69 32.43
CA SER A 330 -13.28 -18.47 31.95
C SER A 330 -12.33 -18.79 30.80
N ALA A 331 -12.50 -18.13 29.65
CA ALA A 331 -11.60 -18.24 28.50
C ALA A 331 -10.26 -17.50 28.66
N VAL A 332 -9.96 -17.00 29.87
CA VAL A 332 -8.80 -16.16 30.16
C VAL A 332 -7.56 -17.02 30.42
N ASN A 333 -6.43 -16.62 29.86
CA ASN A 333 -5.13 -17.22 30.15
C ASN A 333 -4.45 -16.43 31.29
N ALA A 334 -4.26 -17.06 32.45
CA ALA A 334 -3.69 -16.45 33.65
C ALA A 334 -2.29 -15.88 33.42
N ARG A 335 -1.42 -16.66 32.76
CA ARG A 335 -0.04 -16.27 32.46
C ARG A 335 0.02 -15.06 31.55
N LEU A 336 -0.84 -15.02 30.53
CA LEU A 336 -0.94 -13.89 29.62
C LEU A 336 -1.42 -12.62 30.32
N GLU A 337 -2.51 -12.69 31.10
CA GLU A 337 -3.03 -11.50 31.80
C GLU A 337 -2.05 -10.97 32.86
N PHE A 338 -1.35 -11.86 33.56
CA PHE A 338 -0.26 -11.45 34.45
C PHE A 338 0.86 -10.72 33.70
N SER A 339 1.28 -11.26 32.55
CA SER A 339 2.30 -10.64 31.70
C SER A 339 1.83 -9.29 31.18
N ARG A 340 0.56 -9.16 30.76
CA ARG A 340 -0.04 -7.88 30.34
C ARG A 340 -0.07 -6.86 31.47
N GLY A 341 -0.40 -7.27 32.70
CA GLY A 341 -0.38 -6.41 33.88
C GLY A 341 1.02 -5.83 34.16
N LEU A 342 2.06 -6.68 34.13
CA LEU A 342 3.44 -6.23 34.29
C LEU A 342 3.91 -5.35 33.12
N MET A 343 3.45 -5.66 31.90
CA MET A 343 3.74 -4.85 30.72
C MET A 343 3.21 -3.42 30.86
N MET A 344 2.01 -3.23 31.42
CA MET A 344 1.46 -1.89 31.66
C MET A 344 2.36 -1.05 32.59
N LEU A 345 2.99 -1.66 33.60
CA LEU A 345 3.93 -0.95 34.48
C LEU A 345 5.16 -0.46 33.72
N ILE A 346 5.69 -1.28 32.80
CA ILE A 346 6.80 -0.88 31.92
C ILE A 346 6.37 0.27 31.02
N LEU A 347 5.19 0.17 30.40
CA LEU A 347 4.70 1.19 29.50
C LEU A 347 4.55 2.56 30.21
N GLU A 348 3.99 2.56 31.41
CA GLU A 348 3.88 3.78 32.23
C GLU A 348 5.26 4.35 32.61
N LYS A 349 6.19 3.47 32.99
CA LYS A 349 7.55 3.87 33.36
C LYS A 349 8.32 4.45 32.18
N LEU A 350 8.29 3.79 31.02
CA LEU A 350 8.90 4.26 29.79
C LEU A 350 8.34 5.62 29.34
N ALA A 351 7.02 5.77 29.36
CA ALA A 351 6.38 7.04 29.02
C ALA A 351 6.82 8.19 29.94
N SER A 352 7.14 7.90 31.20
CA SER A 352 7.69 8.89 32.13
C SER A 352 9.19 9.17 31.90
N ASP A 353 9.97 8.17 31.51
CA ASP A 353 11.43 8.28 31.42
C ASP A 353 11.90 8.88 30.09
N ILE A 354 11.25 8.53 28.96
CA ILE A 354 11.63 8.98 27.61
C ILE A 354 11.80 10.49 27.49
N PRO A 355 10.86 11.34 27.95
CA PRO A 355 10.98 12.80 27.80
C PRO A 355 12.27 13.39 28.39
N CYS A 356 12.81 12.79 29.45
CA CYS A 356 14.06 13.21 30.08
C CYS A 356 15.30 12.77 29.29
N LEU A 357 15.19 11.67 28.54
CA LEU A 357 16.28 11.04 27.79
C LEU A 357 16.42 11.58 26.37
N LEU A 358 15.42 12.31 25.87
CA LEU A 358 15.45 12.86 24.50
C LEU A 358 16.66 13.78 24.24
N TYR A 359 17.31 14.34 25.26
CA TYR A 359 18.40 15.31 25.06
C TYR A 359 19.80 14.69 25.00
N ASP A 360 19.97 13.42 25.37
CA ASP A 360 21.27 12.73 25.34
C ASP A 360 21.22 11.57 24.33
N ASP A 361 22.01 11.68 23.26
CA ASP A 361 22.03 10.69 22.17
C ASP A 361 22.43 9.29 22.66
N ASN A 362 23.40 9.19 23.58
CA ASN A 362 23.93 7.90 24.04
C ASN A 362 22.94 7.20 24.98
N LEU A 363 22.38 7.95 25.93
CA LEU A 363 21.38 7.40 26.85
C LEU A 363 20.11 7.00 26.12
N PHE A 364 19.69 7.77 25.12
CA PHE A 364 18.54 7.44 24.29
C PHE A 364 18.79 6.17 23.47
N CYS A 365 19.93 6.04 22.80
CA CYS A 365 20.28 4.81 22.08
C CYS A 365 20.31 3.60 22.99
N HIS A 366 20.93 3.71 24.16
CA HIS A 366 20.96 2.64 25.15
C HIS A 366 19.55 2.22 25.57
N LEU A 367 18.65 3.17 25.82
CA LEU A 367 17.25 2.87 26.11
C LEU A 367 16.59 2.07 24.98
N VAL A 368 16.76 2.52 23.73
CA VAL A 368 16.20 1.83 22.56
C VAL A 368 16.75 0.41 22.45
N ASP A 369 18.05 0.22 22.65
CA ASP A 369 18.70 -1.09 22.59
C ASP A 369 18.13 -2.05 23.65
N GLU A 370 18.01 -1.59 24.89
CA GLU A 370 17.42 -2.36 25.99
C GLU A 370 15.94 -2.69 25.73
N VAL A 371 15.17 -1.75 25.19
CA VAL A 371 13.77 -2.00 24.81
C VAL A 371 13.67 -3.05 23.69
N LEU A 372 14.51 -2.96 22.66
CA LEU A 372 14.51 -3.92 21.55
C LEU A 372 14.94 -5.33 22.00
N LEU A 373 15.87 -5.42 22.95
CA LEU A 373 16.27 -6.68 23.58
C LEU A 373 15.13 -7.27 24.42
N PHE A 374 14.52 -6.46 25.28
CA PHE A 374 13.36 -6.84 26.09
C PHE A 374 12.21 -7.37 25.23
N GLU A 375 11.84 -6.65 24.18
CA GLU A 375 10.76 -7.04 23.25
C GLU A 375 11.03 -8.38 22.58
N ARG A 376 12.28 -8.63 22.18
CA ARG A 376 12.71 -9.89 21.57
C ARG A 376 12.56 -11.06 22.53
N GLU A 377 12.99 -10.90 23.77
CA GLU A 377 12.87 -11.93 24.81
C GLU A 377 11.40 -12.17 25.20
N LEU A 378 10.62 -11.11 25.38
CA LEU A 378 9.20 -11.17 25.71
C LEU A 378 8.39 -12.01 24.69
N HIS A 379 8.63 -11.79 23.40
CA HIS A 379 7.93 -12.52 22.34
C HIS A 379 8.49 -13.93 22.14
N SER A 380 9.82 -14.10 22.09
CA SER A 380 10.44 -15.38 21.75
C SER A 380 10.47 -16.40 22.89
N VAL A 381 10.68 -15.95 24.13
CA VAL A 381 10.82 -16.82 25.31
C VAL A 381 9.48 -16.94 26.05
N HIS A 382 8.79 -15.83 26.28
CA HIS A 382 7.57 -15.83 27.08
C HIS A 382 6.28 -15.99 26.26
N GLY A 383 6.36 -15.87 24.93
CA GLY A 383 5.22 -16.10 24.02
C GLY A 383 4.16 -15.00 24.10
N TYR A 384 4.54 -13.78 24.45
CA TYR A 384 3.62 -12.64 24.49
C TYR A 384 3.11 -12.32 23.06
N PRO A 385 1.80 -12.24 22.82
CA PRO A 385 1.26 -11.94 21.49
C PRO A 385 1.52 -10.51 21.05
N SER A 386 1.93 -10.34 19.78
CA SER A 386 2.17 -9.04 19.15
C SER A 386 0.91 -8.19 18.93
N THR A 387 -0.29 -8.75 19.20
CA THR A 387 -1.57 -8.02 19.13
C THR A 387 -1.79 -7.10 20.32
N PHE A 388 -1.06 -7.29 21.42
CA PHE A 388 -1.20 -6.48 22.63
C PHE A 388 -0.24 -5.30 22.65
N ALA A 389 -0.51 -4.34 23.54
CA ALA A 389 0.37 -3.21 23.75
C ALA A 389 1.78 -3.66 24.12
N SER A 390 2.76 -3.04 23.49
CA SER A 390 4.19 -3.33 23.56
C SER A 390 4.98 -2.01 23.66
N CYS A 391 6.22 -2.07 24.11
CA CYS A 391 7.12 -0.92 24.18
C CYS A 391 7.33 -0.29 22.80
N MET A 392 7.19 -1.08 21.72
CA MET A 392 7.30 -0.59 20.35
C MET A 392 6.25 0.49 20.02
N HIS A 393 5.09 0.48 20.67
CA HIS A 393 4.10 1.55 20.52
C HIS A 393 4.56 2.88 21.11
N ILE A 394 5.28 2.85 22.23
CA ILE A 394 5.83 4.06 22.86
C ILE A 394 6.97 4.61 22.02
N LEU A 395 7.87 3.75 21.52
CA LEU A 395 8.92 4.16 20.59
C LEU A 395 8.37 4.72 19.26
N SER A 396 7.12 4.40 18.93
CA SER A 396 6.41 4.89 17.74
C SER A 396 5.67 6.22 17.96
N GLU A 397 5.67 6.77 19.19
CA GLU A 397 5.14 8.11 19.46
C GLU A 397 5.98 9.17 18.74
N GLU A 398 5.34 10.20 18.20
CA GLU A 398 5.97 11.13 17.24
C GLU A 398 7.30 11.73 17.74
N THR A 399 7.33 12.26 18.96
CA THR A 399 8.53 12.90 19.51
C THR A 399 9.68 11.92 19.73
N CYS A 400 9.38 10.73 20.26
CA CYS A 400 10.34 9.66 20.49
C CYS A 400 10.87 9.11 19.15
N PHE A 401 9.96 8.86 18.21
CA PHE A 401 10.27 8.28 16.92
C PHE A 401 11.14 9.20 16.06
N GLN A 402 10.80 10.49 15.97
CA GLN A 402 11.63 11.47 15.25
C GLN A 402 13.03 11.59 15.85
N ARG A 403 13.10 11.52 17.19
CA ARG A 403 14.39 11.52 17.88
C ARG A 403 15.19 10.27 17.55
N TRP A 404 14.56 9.11 17.53
CA TRP A 404 15.19 7.85 17.15
C TRP A 404 15.73 7.90 15.72
N LEU A 405 14.95 8.32 14.73
CA LEU A 405 15.44 8.49 13.36
C LEU A 405 16.65 9.43 13.29
N THR A 406 16.61 10.55 14.02
CA THR A 406 17.69 11.54 14.02
C THR A 406 18.98 10.97 14.59
N VAL A 407 18.89 10.28 15.73
CA VAL A 407 20.03 9.68 16.42
C VAL A 407 20.59 8.51 15.60
N GLU A 408 19.72 7.66 15.05
CA GLU A 408 20.12 6.54 14.19
C GLU A 408 20.87 7.04 12.94
N ARG A 409 20.35 8.08 12.26
CA ARG A 409 21.04 8.73 11.13
C ARG A 409 22.42 9.23 11.54
N LYS A 410 22.52 9.94 12.68
CA LYS A 410 23.78 10.51 13.17
C LYS A 410 24.83 9.42 13.40
N PHE A 411 24.49 8.35 14.10
CA PHE A 411 25.44 7.27 14.38
C PHE A 411 25.79 6.46 13.13
N ALA A 412 24.83 6.24 12.22
CA ALA A 412 25.11 5.59 10.94
C ALA A 412 26.12 6.39 10.10
N LEU A 413 25.97 7.71 10.01
CA LEU A 413 26.91 8.59 9.30
C LEU A 413 28.30 8.60 9.96
N GLN A 414 28.38 8.67 11.29
CA GLN A 414 29.65 8.56 12.01
C GLN A 414 30.34 7.21 11.77
N LYS A 415 29.57 6.11 11.78
CA LYS A 415 30.09 4.79 11.47
C LYS A 415 30.62 4.73 10.05
N MET A 416 29.91 5.34 9.10
CA MET A 416 30.29 5.47 7.70
C MET A 416 31.60 6.25 7.50
N ASP A 417 31.80 7.34 8.24
CA ASP A 417 33.05 8.11 8.23
C ASP A 417 34.22 7.28 8.77
N SER A 418 33.98 6.59 9.88
CA SER A 418 34.99 5.75 10.54
C SER A 418 35.44 4.58 9.65
N MET A 419 34.50 3.90 8.97
CA MET A 419 34.81 2.76 8.10
C MET A 419 35.59 3.16 6.85
N LEU A 420 35.30 4.31 6.22
CA LEU A 420 36.02 4.78 5.03
C LEU A 420 37.42 5.33 5.35
N SER A 421 37.61 5.79 6.59
CA SER A 421 38.90 6.28 7.10
C SER A 421 39.83 5.15 7.56
N SER A 422 39.33 3.92 7.68
CA SER A 422 40.11 2.75 8.08
C SER A 422 41.15 2.38 7.01
N GLU A 423 42.36 2.04 7.43
CA GLU A 423 43.44 1.58 6.53
C GLU A 423 43.03 0.30 5.76
N ALA A 424 42.22 -0.55 6.38
CA ALA A 424 41.75 -1.80 5.79
C ALA A 424 40.49 -1.65 4.92
N ALA A 425 39.93 -0.43 4.77
CA ALA A 425 38.64 -0.20 4.13
C ALA A 425 38.52 -0.82 2.73
N TRP A 426 39.59 -0.73 1.95
CA TRP A 426 39.61 -1.14 0.54
C TRP A 426 40.19 -2.54 0.32
N VAL A 427 40.65 -3.20 1.38
CA VAL A 427 41.18 -4.56 1.30
C VAL A 427 40.02 -5.55 1.25
N SER A 428 40.12 -6.54 0.37
CA SER A 428 39.11 -7.60 0.31
C SER A 428 39.09 -8.38 1.62
N GLN A 429 37.90 -8.61 2.15
CA GLN A 429 37.72 -9.24 3.47
C GLN A 429 38.19 -10.69 3.49
N TYR A 430 38.04 -11.39 2.37
CA TYR A 430 38.29 -12.83 2.23
C TYR A 430 39.55 -13.13 1.41
N LYS A 431 40.49 -12.19 1.36
CA LYS A 431 41.72 -12.28 0.55
C LYS A 431 42.53 -13.57 0.77
N ASP A 432 42.45 -14.17 1.95
CA ASP A 432 43.17 -15.40 2.31
C ASP A 432 42.39 -16.69 2.02
N ILE A 433 41.18 -16.59 1.45
CA ILE A 433 40.28 -17.73 1.17
C ILE A 433 39.87 -17.68 -0.31
N THR A 434 40.67 -18.31 -1.16
CA THR A 434 40.54 -18.24 -2.64
C THR A 434 39.24 -18.77 -3.21
N ASP A 435 38.57 -19.68 -2.48
CA ASP A 435 37.36 -20.38 -2.95
C ASP A 435 36.07 -19.67 -2.50
N VAL A 436 36.17 -18.54 -1.78
CA VAL A 436 35.02 -17.84 -1.16
C VAL A 436 34.82 -16.41 -1.70
N ASP A 437 35.88 -15.72 -2.16
CA ASP A 437 35.77 -14.30 -2.56
C ASP A 437 35.51 -14.07 -4.07
N GLU A 438 34.46 -14.69 -4.61
CA GLU A 438 34.09 -14.50 -6.03
C GLU A 438 33.80 -13.03 -6.38
N MET A 439 33.33 -12.25 -5.39
CA MET A 439 32.92 -10.86 -5.52
C MET A 439 34.00 -9.82 -5.15
N LYS A 440 35.15 -10.27 -4.60
CA LYS A 440 36.27 -9.41 -4.17
C LYS A 440 35.81 -8.23 -3.31
N VAL A 441 34.99 -8.52 -2.30
CA VAL A 441 34.26 -7.52 -1.52
C VAL A 441 35.21 -6.76 -0.59
N PRO A 442 35.34 -5.43 -0.72
CA PRO A 442 36.14 -4.64 0.21
C PRO A 442 35.46 -4.52 1.57
N ASN A 443 36.25 -4.48 2.64
CA ASN A 443 35.78 -4.42 4.02
C ASN A 443 34.75 -3.29 4.25
N CYS A 444 34.96 -2.13 3.64
CA CYS A 444 34.02 -1.01 3.77
C CYS A 444 32.62 -1.38 3.28
N ALA A 445 32.48 -2.04 2.11
CA ALA A 445 31.18 -2.40 1.57
C ALA A 445 30.46 -3.42 2.48
N GLU A 446 31.18 -4.39 3.03
CA GLU A 446 30.60 -5.35 3.97
C GLU A 446 30.12 -4.69 5.26
N VAL A 447 30.96 -3.85 5.88
CA VAL A 447 30.60 -3.15 7.11
C VAL A 447 29.39 -2.25 6.89
N PHE A 448 29.28 -1.62 5.72
CA PHE A 448 28.12 -0.82 5.34
C PHE A 448 26.85 -1.66 5.19
N MET A 449 26.91 -2.79 4.49
CA MET A 449 25.74 -3.68 4.37
C MET A 449 25.33 -4.27 5.72
N THR A 450 26.29 -4.59 6.59
CA THR A 450 26.03 -5.02 7.96
C THR A 450 25.35 -3.92 8.77
N LEU A 451 25.78 -2.66 8.64
CA LEU A 451 25.12 -1.52 9.28
C LEU A 451 23.65 -1.40 8.83
N LEU A 452 23.37 -1.53 7.54
CA LEU A 452 21.99 -1.51 7.02
C LEU A 452 21.16 -2.69 7.54
N LEU A 453 21.74 -3.89 7.67
CA LEU A 453 21.07 -5.04 8.29
C LEU A 453 20.72 -4.77 9.76
N VAL A 454 21.65 -4.21 10.52
CA VAL A 454 21.41 -3.83 11.93
C VAL A 454 20.26 -2.82 12.00
N ILE A 455 20.26 -1.79 11.15
CA ILE A 455 19.13 -0.84 11.08
C ILE A 455 17.82 -1.58 10.75
N THR A 456 17.83 -2.50 9.78
CA THR A 456 16.65 -3.31 9.42
C THR A 456 16.11 -4.09 10.62
N ASP A 457 16.99 -4.75 11.39
CA ASP A 457 16.59 -5.54 12.57
C ASP A 457 15.89 -4.68 13.63
N ARG A 458 16.28 -3.41 13.74
CA ARG A 458 15.77 -2.47 14.74
C ARG A 458 14.36 -1.98 14.44
N TYR A 459 14.02 -1.74 13.17
CA TYR A 459 12.71 -1.18 12.81
C TYR A 459 11.70 -2.20 12.27
N LYS A 460 12.12 -3.41 11.88
CA LYS A 460 11.22 -4.42 11.28
C LYS A 460 10.00 -4.77 12.14
N ASN A 461 10.17 -4.68 13.46
CA ASN A 461 9.15 -5.00 14.46
C ASN A 461 8.28 -3.81 14.89
N LEU A 462 8.44 -2.63 14.25
CA LEU A 462 7.55 -1.50 14.51
C LEU A 462 6.08 -1.89 14.22
N PRO A 463 5.11 -1.36 15.00
CA PRO A 463 3.72 -1.78 14.89
C PRO A 463 3.03 -1.26 13.62
N THR A 464 3.40 -0.06 13.16
CA THR A 464 2.70 0.62 12.07
C THR A 464 3.56 0.72 10.81
N ALA A 465 2.93 0.46 9.65
CA ALA A 465 3.62 0.51 8.37
C ALA A 465 4.22 1.90 8.03
N PRO A 466 3.55 3.04 8.28
CA PRO A 466 4.13 4.36 8.03
C PRO A 466 5.45 4.60 8.78
N ARG A 467 5.59 4.07 10.00
CA ARG A 467 6.84 4.17 10.78
C ARG A 467 7.96 3.35 10.15
N LYS A 468 7.65 2.13 9.66
CA LYS A 468 8.63 1.32 8.92
C LYS A 468 9.08 2.01 7.63
N LEU A 469 8.15 2.62 6.90
CA LEU A 469 8.46 3.37 5.68
C LEU A 469 9.38 4.58 5.94
N GLN A 470 9.20 5.29 7.05
CA GLN A 470 10.10 6.40 7.43
C GLN A 470 11.54 5.91 7.72
N PHE A 471 11.70 4.72 8.31
CA PHE A 471 13.01 4.09 8.47
C PHE A 471 13.59 3.55 7.14
N LEU A 472 12.75 3.04 6.24
CA LEU A 472 13.16 2.64 4.91
C LEU A 472 13.71 3.84 4.12
N GLU A 473 13.08 5.01 4.22
CA GLU A 473 13.61 6.25 3.62
C GLU A 473 14.96 6.64 4.22
N LEU A 474 15.15 6.49 5.54
CA LEU A 474 16.48 6.66 6.15
C LEU A 474 17.51 5.67 5.56
N GLN A 475 17.16 4.40 5.36
CA GLN A 475 18.08 3.44 4.73
C GLN A 475 18.44 3.82 3.30
N LYS A 476 17.46 4.27 2.50
CA LYS A 476 17.66 4.75 1.13
C LYS A 476 18.59 5.97 1.11
N ASP A 477 18.39 6.92 2.02
CA ASP A 477 19.29 8.07 2.20
C ASP A 477 20.72 7.64 2.51
N LEU A 478 20.91 6.67 3.43
CA LEU A 478 22.24 6.17 3.78
C LEU A 478 22.95 5.49 2.61
N VAL A 479 22.21 4.76 1.76
CA VAL A 479 22.75 4.18 0.51
C VAL A 479 23.17 5.29 -0.46
N ASP A 480 22.35 6.33 -0.59
CA ASP A 480 22.66 7.49 -1.43
C ASP A 480 23.92 8.22 -0.96
N ASP A 481 24.01 8.51 0.34
CA ASP A 481 25.17 9.12 1.00
C ASP A 481 26.44 8.29 0.80
N PHE A 482 26.34 6.97 0.97
CA PHE A 482 27.48 6.08 0.74
C PHE A 482 27.92 6.08 -0.72
N ARG A 483 26.98 6.02 -1.68
CA ARG A 483 27.28 6.13 -3.12
C ARG A 483 27.97 7.45 -3.44
N ILE A 484 27.50 8.57 -2.89
CA ILE A 484 28.12 9.89 -3.09
C ILE A 484 29.56 9.89 -2.61
N ARG A 485 29.82 9.33 -1.42
CA ARG A 485 31.19 9.23 -0.86
C ARG A 485 32.08 8.31 -1.70
N LEU A 486 31.58 7.14 -2.13
CA LEU A 486 32.31 6.28 -3.07
C LEU A 486 32.65 7.02 -4.37
N THR A 487 31.73 7.82 -4.89
CA THR A 487 31.94 8.65 -6.08
C THR A 487 33.02 9.71 -5.83
N GLN A 488 33.06 10.32 -4.66
CA GLN A 488 34.09 11.31 -4.29
C GLN A 488 35.48 10.67 -4.24
N VAL A 489 35.63 9.55 -3.52
CA VAL A 489 36.91 8.83 -3.43
C VAL A 489 37.34 8.32 -4.81
N MET A 490 36.41 7.81 -5.61
CA MET A 490 36.69 7.39 -7.00
C MET A 490 37.20 8.56 -7.86
N LYS A 491 36.62 9.75 -7.69
CA LYS A 491 37.03 10.94 -8.45
C LYS A 491 38.47 11.35 -8.12
N GLU A 492 38.90 11.22 -6.87
CA GLU A 492 40.30 11.47 -6.46
C GLU A 492 41.27 10.53 -7.18
N GLU A 493 40.87 9.27 -7.39
CA GLU A 493 41.66 8.22 -8.05
C GLU A 493 41.53 8.22 -9.60
N THR A 494 40.79 9.16 -10.21
CA THR A 494 40.49 9.14 -11.66
C THR A 494 41.74 9.13 -12.55
N ARG A 495 42.84 9.72 -12.09
CA ARG A 495 44.11 9.75 -12.85
C ARG A 495 44.79 8.38 -12.91
N ALA A 496 44.47 7.49 -11.97
CA ALA A 496 45.01 6.15 -11.84
C ALA A 496 43.87 5.13 -11.82
N SER A 497 43.05 5.11 -12.89
CA SER A 497 41.85 4.26 -13.00
C SER A 497 42.12 2.75 -12.97
N LEU A 498 43.39 2.32 -13.04
CA LEU A 498 43.81 0.93 -12.96
C LEU A 498 44.41 0.55 -11.61
N ASP A 499 44.51 1.50 -10.68
CA ASP A 499 45.08 1.26 -9.36
C ASP A 499 44.10 0.46 -8.49
N PHE A 500 44.69 -0.26 -7.54
CA PHE A 500 43.99 -1.17 -6.63
C PHE A 500 42.74 -0.54 -6.00
N ARG A 501 42.84 0.72 -5.56
CA ARG A 501 41.74 1.40 -4.86
C ARG A 501 40.56 1.70 -5.79
N TYR A 502 40.82 2.06 -7.06
CA TYR A 502 39.77 2.28 -8.04
C TYR A 502 38.99 0.99 -8.32
N CYS A 503 39.70 -0.13 -8.49
CA CYS A 503 39.11 -1.46 -8.65
C CYS A 503 38.33 -1.90 -7.41
N ALA A 504 38.84 -1.64 -6.20
CA ALA A 504 38.15 -1.94 -4.96
C ALA A 504 36.84 -1.16 -4.82
N ILE A 505 36.81 0.13 -5.18
CA ILE A 505 35.57 0.92 -5.21
C ILE A 505 34.58 0.33 -6.22
N LEU A 506 35.05 -0.09 -7.39
CA LEU A 506 34.18 -0.71 -8.39
C LEU A 506 33.57 -2.03 -7.88
N ASN A 507 34.36 -2.86 -7.21
CA ASN A 507 33.85 -4.08 -6.55
C ASN A 507 32.82 -3.74 -5.46
N ALA A 508 33.05 -2.70 -4.65
CA ALA A 508 32.09 -2.23 -3.65
C ALA A 508 30.73 -1.85 -4.29
N VAL A 509 30.78 -1.04 -5.36
CA VAL A 509 29.57 -0.60 -6.07
C VAL A 509 28.80 -1.79 -6.64
N ASN A 510 29.50 -2.74 -7.26
CA ASN A 510 28.86 -3.95 -7.80
C ASN A 510 28.26 -4.83 -6.70
N TYR A 511 28.98 -5.01 -5.59
CA TYR A 511 28.52 -5.79 -4.45
C TYR A 511 27.24 -5.20 -3.85
N ILE A 512 27.23 -3.90 -3.53
CA ILE A 512 26.07 -3.23 -2.94
C ILE A 512 24.87 -3.27 -3.88
N SER A 513 25.11 -3.04 -5.18
CA SER A 513 24.06 -3.17 -6.21
C SER A 513 23.42 -4.57 -6.20
N THR A 514 24.26 -5.62 -6.13
CA THR A 514 23.81 -7.02 -6.10
C THR A 514 23.05 -7.35 -4.82
N VAL A 515 23.58 -6.97 -3.64
CA VAL A 515 22.92 -7.27 -2.35
C VAL A 515 21.60 -6.53 -2.21
N LEU A 516 21.50 -5.28 -2.69
CA LEU A 516 20.23 -4.54 -2.68
C LEU A 516 19.20 -5.16 -3.61
N ALA A 517 19.62 -5.69 -4.76
CA ALA A 517 18.72 -6.45 -5.64
C ALA A 517 18.21 -7.73 -4.96
N ASP A 518 19.08 -8.47 -4.26
CA ASP A 518 18.66 -9.64 -3.48
C ASP A 518 17.73 -9.25 -2.32
N TRP A 519 17.95 -8.09 -1.70
CA TRP A 519 17.10 -7.60 -0.61
C TRP A 519 15.72 -7.17 -1.09
N ALA A 520 15.63 -6.60 -2.28
CA ALA A 520 14.35 -6.23 -2.88
C ALA A 520 13.38 -7.42 -2.96
N ASP A 521 13.90 -8.63 -3.16
CA ASP A 521 13.13 -9.87 -3.25
C ASP A 521 12.77 -10.49 -1.88
N ASN A 522 13.27 -9.94 -0.77
CA ASN A 522 12.92 -10.44 0.57
C ASN A 522 11.47 -10.06 0.94
N VAL A 523 10.77 -11.01 1.57
CA VAL A 523 9.36 -10.87 2.01
C VAL A 523 9.12 -9.57 2.78
N PHE A 524 10.05 -9.18 3.66
CA PHE A 524 9.93 -7.96 4.44
C PHE A 524 9.89 -6.69 3.57
N PHE A 525 10.77 -6.57 2.57
CA PHE A 525 10.82 -5.39 1.70
C PHE A 525 9.68 -5.39 0.68
N LEU A 526 9.23 -6.55 0.22
CA LEU A 526 8.01 -6.69 -0.57
C LEU A 526 6.76 -6.21 0.19
N GLN A 527 6.66 -6.53 1.49
CA GLN A 527 5.59 -6.02 2.36
C GLN A 527 5.67 -4.49 2.51
N LEU A 528 6.86 -3.91 2.60
CA LEU A 528 7.03 -2.45 2.63
C LEU A 528 6.66 -1.80 1.30
N GLN A 529 6.99 -2.43 0.16
CA GLN A 529 6.57 -1.96 -1.15
C GLN A 529 5.05 -1.87 -1.25
N GLN A 530 4.35 -2.94 -0.83
CA GLN A 530 2.90 -2.95 -0.78
C GLN A 530 2.35 -1.87 0.16
N ALA A 531 2.93 -1.72 1.35
CA ALA A 531 2.50 -0.71 2.30
C ALA A 531 2.69 0.72 1.76
N ALA A 532 3.79 0.99 1.05
CA ALA A 532 4.02 2.28 0.41
C ALA A 532 2.90 2.57 -0.60
N LEU A 533 2.58 1.60 -1.47
CA LEU A 533 1.51 1.69 -2.44
C LEU A 533 0.13 1.93 -1.81
N GLU A 534 -0.17 1.25 -0.70
CA GLU A 534 -1.42 1.46 0.05
C GLU A 534 -1.52 2.89 0.57
N VAL A 535 -0.43 3.46 1.12
CA VAL A 535 -0.39 4.86 1.55
C VAL A 535 -0.54 5.83 0.36
N PHE A 536 0.01 5.51 -0.82
CA PHE A 536 -0.21 6.29 -2.04
C PHE A 536 -1.66 6.19 -2.55
N ALA A 537 -2.30 5.04 -2.41
CA ALA A 537 -3.69 4.80 -2.81
C ALA A 537 -4.71 5.38 -1.84
N GLU A 538 -4.40 5.55 -0.55
CA GLU A 538 -5.29 6.34 0.32
C GLU A 538 -5.42 7.79 -0.16
N ASN A 539 -4.40 8.31 -0.85
CA ASN A 539 -4.43 9.62 -1.50
C ASN A 539 -5.10 9.60 -2.90
N ASN A 540 -5.30 8.43 -3.51
CA ASN A 540 -5.79 8.25 -4.89
C ASN A 540 -6.85 7.15 -4.96
N VAL A 541 -8.08 7.44 -5.43
CA VAL A 541 -9.23 6.49 -5.48
C VAL A 541 -8.99 5.26 -6.39
N LEU A 542 -8.12 4.33 -5.97
CA LEU A 542 -7.76 3.11 -6.67
C LEU A 542 -8.24 1.89 -5.88
N SER A 543 -8.69 0.86 -6.59
CA SER A 543 -9.16 -0.39 -5.97
C SER A 543 -7.99 -1.28 -5.52
N LYS A 544 -8.19 -2.09 -4.47
CA LYS A 544 -7.17 -3.06 -3.97
C LYS A 544 -6.66 -4.03 -5.03
N LEU A 545 -7.48 -4.39 -6.02
CA LEU A 545 -7.09 -5.29 -7.11
C LEU A 545 -6.15 -4.60 -8.11
N GLN A 546 -6.41 -3.33 -8.41
CA GLN A 546 -5.52 -2.50 -9.23
C GLN A 546 -4.20 -2.22 -8.51
N LEU A 547 -4.23 -2.11 -7.18
CA LEU A 547 -3.03 -1.91 -6.37
C LEU A 547 -2.09 -3.11 -6.39
N GLY A 548 -2.61 -4.34 -6.32
CA GLY A 548 -1.80 -5.55 -6.46
C GLY A 548 -1.20 -5.72 -7.86
N GLN A 549 -1.91 -5.28 -8.90
CA GLN A 549 -1.38 -5.25 -10.27
C GLN A 549 -0.28 -4.19 -10.42
N LEU A 550 -0.49 -2.98 -9.87
CA LEU A 550 0.52 -1.92 -9.84
C LEU A 550 1.76 -2.35 -9.05
N ALA A 551 1.61 -3.00 -7.89
CA ALA A 551 2.73 -3.54 -7.12
C ALA A 551 3.58 -4.56 -7.89
N SER A 552 2.93 -5.38 -8.73
CA SER A 552 3.66 -6.32 -9.61
C SER A 552 4.29 -5.66 -10.83
N MET A 553 3.86 -4.45 -11.19
CA MET A 553 4.35 -3.67 -12.34
C MET A 553 5.34 -2.58 -11.93
N GLU A 554 5.35 -2.18 -10.67
CA GLU A 554 6.25 -1.15 -10.13
C GLU A 554 7.60 -1.73 -9.73
N SER A 555 8.60 -0.86 -9.91
CA SER A 555 9.98 -1.06 -9.49
C SER A 555 10.08 -1.37 -8.00
N SER A 556 11.08 -2.17 -7.61
CA SER A 556 11.32 -2.48 -6.20
C SER A 556 11.66 -1.22 -5.38
N VAL A 557 11.55 -1.33 -4.05
CA VAL A 557 11.84 -0.22 -3.12
C VAL A 557 13.28 0.33 -3.23
N PHE A 558 14.21 -0.43 -3.79
CA PHE A 558 15.61 -0.05 -3.97
C PHE A 558 16.02 0.23 -5.42
N ASP A 559 15.11 0.10 -6.39
CA ASP A 559 15.46 0.18 -7.82
C ASP A 559 16.11 1.50 -8.21
N ASP A 560 15.66 2.63 -7.67
CA ASP A 560 16.28 3.93 -7.94
C ASP A 560 17.75 3.96 -7.47
N MET A 561 18.03 3.42 -6.28
CA MET A 561 19.37 3.33 -5.71
C MET A 561 20.25 2.37 -6.50
N ILE A 562 19.71 1.20 -6.86
CA ILE A 562 20.37 0.20 -7.72
C ILE A 562 20.72 0.84 -9.08
N ASN A 563 19.77 1.54 -9.71
CA ASN A 563 19.99 2.23 -10.98
C ASN A 563 21.11 3.28 -10.90
N LEU A 564 21.20 4.02 -9.79
CA LEU A 564 22.28 5.00 -9.57
C LEU A 564 23.65 4.34 -9.37
N LEU A 565 23.70 3.21 -8.65
CA LEU A 565 24.91 2.40 -8.49
C LEU A 565 25.34 1.76 -9.81
N GLU A 566 24.40 1.24 -10.60
CA GLU A 566 24.65 0.65 -11.92
C GLU A 566 25.20 1.68 -12.92
N ARG A 567 24.66 2.91 -12.91
CA ARG A 567 25.21 4.02 -13.72
C ARG A 567 26.64 4.35 -13.30
N LEU A 568 26.92 4.41 -12.00
CA LEU A 568 28.27 4.64 -11.49
C LEU A 568 29.23 3.52 -11.91
N LYS A 569 28.79 2.26 -11.78
CA LYS A 569 29.54 1.07 -12.23
C LYS A 569 29.91 1.17 -13.71
N LEU A 570 28.95 1.51 -14.58
CA LEU A 570 29.17 1.62 -16.02
C LEU A 570 30.10 2.79 -16.38
N ASP A 571 29.97 3.95 -15.73
CA ASP A 571 30.89 5.09 -15.94
C ASP A 571 32.33 4.68 -15.56
N MET A 572 32.50 4.02 -14.41
CA MET A 572 33.81 3.55 -13.95
C MET A 572 34.44 2.52 -14.90
N LEU A 573 33.67 1.51 -15.33
CA LEU A 573 34.12 0.52 -16.30
C LEU A 573 34.51 1.17 -17.63
N THR A 574 33.71 2.12 -18.12
CA THR A 574 33.99 2.83 -19.37
C THR A 574 35.33 3.58 -19.29
N ARG A 575 35.62 4.22 -18.17
CA ARG A 575 36.90 4.91 -17.94
C ARG A 575 38.09 3.95 -17.90
N GLN A 576 37.95 2.79 -17.26
CA GLN A 576 39.00 1.76 -17.27
C GLN A 576 39.25 1.25 -18.70
N VAL A 577 38.19 0.97 -19.45
CA VAL A 577 38.28 0.53 -20.85
C VAL A 577 38.97 1.59 -21.69
N ASP A 578 38.58 2.86 -21.56
CA ASP A 578 39.20 3.98 -22.29
C ASP A 578 40.68 4.18 -21.96
N HIS A 579 41.04 4.00 -20.70
CA HIS A 579 42.43 4.08 -20.25
C HIS A 579 43.27 2.98 -20.90
N VAL A 580 42.86 1.71 -20.74
CA VAL A 580 43.59 0.55 -21.31
C VAL A 580 43.63 0.65 -22.83
N PHE A 581 42.51 0.97 -23.47
CA PHE A 581 42.44 1.14 -24.92
C PHE A 581 43.40 2.22 -25.43
N ARG A 582 43.57 3.33 -24.70
CA ARG A 582 44.53 4.38 -25.05
C ARG A 582 45.98 3.89 -25.00
N GLU A 583 46.37 3.20 -23.93
CA GLU A 583 47.72 2.62 -23.81
C GLU A 583 48.00 1.61 -24.92
N VAL A 584 47.04 0.72 -25.19
CA VAL A 584 47.10 -0.30 -26.24
C VAL A 584 47.19 0.35 -27.62
N LYS A 585 46.42 1.40 -27.89
CA LYS A 585 46.47 2.20 -29.13
C LYS A 585 47.82 2.92 -29.29
N ASP A 586 48.40 3.44 -28.21
CA ASP A 586 49.72 4.06 -28.24
C ASP A 586 50.82 3.04 -28.54
N ALA A 587 50.74 1.85 -27.95
CA ALA A 587 51.64 0.72 -28.23
C ALA A 587 51.48 0.17 -29.66
N ALA A 588 50.29 0.28 -30.26
CA ALA A 588 49.99 -0.17 -31.62
C ALA A 588 50.59 0.71 -32.74
N LYS A 589 51.15 1.89 -32.42
CA LYS A 589 51.63 2.85 -33.43
C LYS A 589 52.67 2.27 -34.39
N LEU A 590 53.53 1.37 -33.91
CA LEU A 590 54.52 0.68 -34.76
C LEU A 590 53.84 -0.32 -35.68
N TYR A 591 52.94 -1.14 -35.14
CA TYR A 591 52.17 -2.12 -35.91
C TYR A 591 51.30 -1.47 -37.00
N LYS A 592 50.71 -0.30 -36.71
CA LYS A 592 49.97 0.49 -37.71
C LYS A 592 50.82 0.89 -38.93
N LYS A 593 52.12 1.08 -38.74
CA LYS A 593 53.08 1.48 -39.78
C LYS A 593 53.85 0.30 -40.38
N GLU A 594 53.42 -0.93 -40.10
CA GLU A 594 54.03 -2.15 -40.63
C GLU A 594 54.00 -2.14 -42.17
N ARG A 595 55.03 -2.69 -42.81
CA ARG A 595 55.17 -2.62 -44.27
C ARG A 595 54.44 -3.79 -44.96
N TRP A 596 53.11 -3.83 -44.81
CA TRP A 596 52.22 -4.90 -45.26
C TRP A 596 52.37 -5.30 -46.75
N LEU A 597 52.77 -4.37 -47.62
CA LEU A 597 52.99 -4.63 -49.06
C LEU A 597 54.33 -5.31 -49.39
N SER A 598 55.29 -5.27 -48.47
CA SER A 598 56.66 -5.76 -48.69
C SER A 598 56.97 -7.05 -47.96
N LEU A 599 55.96 -7.65 -47.32
CA LEU A 599 56.12 -8.92 -46.62
C LEU A 599 56.20 -10.07 -47.63
N PRO A 600 57.13 -11.03 -47.41
CA PRO A 600 57.31 -12.18 -48.30
C PRO A 600 56.07 -13.07 -48.30
N SER A 601 55.82 -13.76 -49.41
CA SER A 601 54.70 -14.70 -49.52
C SER A 601 54.91 -15.93 -48.64
N GLN A 602 53.83 -16.65 -48.28
CA GLN A 602 53.93 -17.91 -47.51
C GLN A 602 54.82 -18.96 -48.19
N SER A 603 54.95 -18.93 -49.52
CA SER A 603 55.82 -19.84 -50.27
C SER A 603 57.32 -19.55 -50.09
N GLU A 604 57.66 -18.32 -49.72
CA GLU A 604 59.03 -17.84 -49.51
C GLU A 604 59.46 -17.91 -48.04
N GLN A 605 58.52 -18.20 -47.12
CA GLN A 605 58.73 -18.21 -45.67
C GLN A 605 58.36 -19.57 -45.06
N ALA A 606 59.36 -20.32 -44.59
CA ALA A 606 59.15 -21.69 -44.09
C ALA A 606 58.37 -21.77 -42.75
N VAL A 607 58.46 -20.73 -41.90
CA VAL A 607 57.75 -20.64 -40.61
C VAL A 607 57.31 -19.20 -40.38
N MET A 608 56.03 -18.98 -40.09
CA MET A 608 55.51 -17.68 -39.70
C MET A 608 55.71 -17.43 -38.20
N SER A 609 56.04 -16.19 -37.84
CA SER A 609 56.20 -15.74 -36.45
C SER A 609 55.43 -14.46 -36.22
N LEU A 610 55.17 -14.11 -34.95
CA LEU A 610 54.50 -12.85 -34.60
C LEU A 610 55.30 -11.66 -35.15
N SER A 611 54.59 -10.70 -35.77
CA SER A 611 55.20 -9.44 -36.21
C SER A 611 55.85 -8.71 -35.04
N SER A 612 57.14 -8.38 -35.14
CA SER A 612 57.88 -7.73 -34.05
C SER A 612 57.28 -6.37 -33.65
N SER A 613 56.63 -5.68 -34.58
CA SER A 613 55.91 -4.43 -34.36
C SER A 613 54.59 -4.60 -33.59
N ALA A 614 54.01 -5.80 -33.57
CA ALA A 614 52.81 -6.16 -32.80
C ALA A 614 53.14 -6.53 -31.34
N CYS A 615 54.39 -6.88 -31.03
CA CYS A 615 54.79 -7.30 -29.69
C CYS A 615 54.44 -6.28 -28.59
N PRO A 616 54.73 -4.97 -28.72
CA PRO A 616 54.37 -3.98 -27.71
C PRO A 616 52.86 -3.94 -27.45
N LEU A 617 52.05 -3.97 -28.53
CA LEU A 617 50.59 -3.99 -28.46
C LEU A 617 50.08 -5.18 -27.65
N LEU A 618 50.54 -6.40 -27.96
CA LEU A 618 50.07 -7.63 -27.32
C LEU A 618 50.55 -7.75 -25.86
N LEU A 619 51.79 -7.33 -25.58
CA LEU A 619 52.33 -7.32 -24.22
C LEU A 619 51.56 -6.35 -23.32
N THR A 620 51.34 -5.12 -23.78
CA THR A 620 50.54 -4.13 -23.03
C THR A 620 49.13 -4.66 -22.76
N LEU A 621 48.46 -5.24 -23.77
CA LEU A 621 47.12 -5.80 -23.59
C LEU A 621 47.10 -6.95 -22.57
N ARG A 622 48.02 -7.91 -22.68
CA ARG A 622 48.15 -9.04 -21.74
C ARG A 622 48.36 -8.55 -20.31
N ASP A 623 49.29 -7.63 -20.10
CA ASP A 623 49.66 -7.17 -18.76
C ASP A 623 48.50 -6.43 -18.09
N ARG A 624 47.73 -5.62 -18.84
CA ARG A 624 46.54 -4.94 -18.32
C ARG A 624 45.38 -5.89 -18.05
N LEU A 625 45.15 -6.89 -18.91
CA LEU A 625 44.13 -7.91 -18.67
C LEU A 625 44.44 -8.69 -17.39
N LEU A 626 45.68 -9.13 -17.21
CA LEU A 626 46.11 -9.85 -16.01
C LEU A 626 45.99 -8.99 -14.74
N GLN A 627 46.39 -7.72 -14.81
CA GLN A 627 46.26 -6.77 -13.70
C GLN A 627 44.80 -6.64 -13.25
N LEU A 628 43.87 -6.44 -14.19
CA LEU A 628 42.46 -6.24 -13.88
C LEU A 628 41.74 -7.54 -13.49
N GLU A 629 42.11 -8.68 -14.07
CA GLU A 629 41.61 -9.99 -13.65
C GLU A 629 41.92 -10.26 -12.17
N GLN A 630 43.10 -9.86 -11.70
CA GLN A 630 43.49 -10.01 -10.30
C GLN A 630 42.76 -9.06 -9.35
N GLN A 631 42.32 -7.89 -9.81
CA GLN A 631 41.73 -6.86 -8.94
C GLN A 631 40.20 -6.78 -8.98
N LEU A 632 39.59 -7.04 -10.13
CA LEU A 632 38.13 -7.00 -10.32
C LEU A 632 37.50 -8.36 -10.02
N CYS A 633 36.26 -8.35 -9.53
CA CYS A 633 35.49 -9.59 -9.46
C CYS A 633 35.15 -10.13 -10.86
N PHE A 634 34.80 -11.42 -10.95
CA PHE A 634 34.63 -12.10 -12.24
C PHE A 634 33.58 -11.43 -13.13
N SER A 635 32.44 -11.01 -12.56
CA SER A 635 31.35 -10.38 -13.30
C SER A 635 31.78 -9.04 -13.91
N LEU A 636 32.49 -8.20 -13.14
CA LEU A 636 33.04 -6.93 -13.60
C LEU A 636 34.12 -7.10 -14.65
N PHE A 637 35.08 -8.01 -14.41
CA PHE A 637 36.13 -8.30 -15.37
C PHE A 637 35.56 -8.79 -16.71
N ARG A 638 34.50 -9.62 -16.67
CA ARG A 638 33.81 -10.09 -17.87
C ARG A 638 33.25 -8.94 -18.70
N ILE A 639 32.57 -8.00 -18.07
CA ILE A 639 32.00 -6.82 -18.75
C ILE A 639 33.14 -5.96 -19.31
N PHE A 640 34.18 -5.72 -18.51
CA PHE A 640 35.34 -4.93 -18.89
C PHE A 640 36.00 -5.45 -20.18
N TRP A 641 36.38 -6.73 -20.24
CA TRP A 641 37.12 -7.22 -21.39
C TRP A 641 36.25 -7.29 -22.65
N GLN A 642 34.94 -7.54 -22.51
CA GLN A 642 34.01 -7.52 -23.64
C GLN A 642 33.92 -6.12 -24.26
N MET A 643 33.75 -5.10 -23.44
CA MET A 643 33.76 -3.69 -23.88
C MET A 643 35.11 -3.30 -24.52
N LEU A 644 36.22 -3.78 -23.97
CA LEU A 644 37.54 -3.53 -24.52
C LEU A 644 37.72 -4.18 -25.90
N VAL A 645 37.29 -5.43 -26.07
CA VAL A 645 37.39 -6.15 -27.34
C VAL A 645 36.57 -5.47 -28.43
N GLU A 646 35.36 -5.01 -28.13
CA GLU A 646 34.54 -4.26 -29.09
C GLU A 646 35.26 -3.02 -29.63
N LYS A 647 35.95 -2.26 -28.74
CA LYS A 647 36.77 -1.11 -29.17
C LYS A 647 38.00 -1.53 -29.97
N LEU A 648 38.67 -2.61 -29.57
CA LEU A 648 39.84 -3.12 -30.28
C LEU A 648 39.51 -3.65 -31.67
N ASP A 649 38.39 -4.36 -31.83
CA ASP A 649 37.90 -4.87 -33.11
C ASP A 649 37.70 -3.72 -34.10
N VAL A 650 36.96 -2.68 -33.67
CA VAL A 650 36.73 -1.48 -34.49
C VAL A 650 38.03 -0.75 -34.80
N TYR A 651 38.92 -0.58 -33.82
CA TYR A 651 40.19 0.11 -34.01
C TYR A 651 41.11 -0.60 -34.99
N ILE A 652 41.33 -1.90 -34.82
CA ILE A 652 42.20 -2.67 -35.71
C ILE A 652 41.62 -2.67 -37.12
N TYR A 653 40.30 -2.85 -37.26
CA TYR A 653 39.63 -2.78 -38.55
C TYR A 653 39.83 -1.41 -39.23
N GLN A 654 39.49 -0.30 -38.57
CA GLN A 654 39.50 1.02 -39.18
C GLN A 654 40.90 1.63 -39.35
N GLU A 655 41.75 1.50 -38.33
CA GLU A 655 43.01 2.25 -38.26
C GLU A 655 44.23 1.45 -38.71
N ILE A 656 44.12 0.11 -38.78
CA ILE A 656 45.20 -0.76 -39.24
C ILE A 656 44.83 -1.39 -40.58
N ILE A 657 43.68 -2.05 -40.68
CA ILE A 657 43.30 -2.77 -41.91
C ILE A 657 42.92 -1.77 -43.01
N LEU A 658 41.90 -0.93 -42.80
CA LEU A 658 41.44 -0.01 -43.85
C LEU A 658 42.46 1.08 -44.22
N ALA A 659 43.44 1.34 -43.35
CA ALA A 659 44.48 2.34 -43.57
C ALA A 659 45.68 1.82 -44.41
N ASN A 660 45.74 0.52 -44.71
CA ASN A 660 46.88 -0.11 -45.37
C ASN A 660 46.44 -0.93 -46.59
N HIS A 661 47.40 -1.27 -47.46
CA HIS A 661 47.19 -2.19 -48.58
C HIS A 661 48.00 -3.45 -48.34
N PHE A 662 47.51 -4.59 -48.85
CA PHE A 662 48.06 -5.90 -48.54
C PHE A 662 48.46 -6.64 -49.82
N ASN A 663 49.64 -7.24 -49.78
CA ASN A 663 49.99 -8.32 -50.70
C ASN A 663 49.57 -9.67 -50.07
N GLU A 664 49.77 -10.79 -50.76
CA GLU A 664 49.42 -12.12 -50.24
C GLU A 664 50.13 -12.45 -48.92
N GLY A 665 51.44 -12.15 -48.82
CA GLY A 665 52.23 -12.35 -47.61
C GLY A 665 51.76 -11.53 -46.41
N GLY A 666 51.43 -10.26 -46.62
CA GLY A 666 50.95 -9.35 -45.58
C GLY A 666 49.54 -9.70 -45.11
N ALA A 667 48.64 -10.10 -46.00
CA ALA A 667 47.32 -10.60 -45.63
C ALA A 667 47.42 -11.88 -44.77
N ALA A 668 48.32 -12.79 -45.15
CA ALA A 668 48.62 -13.99 -44.38
C ALA A 668 49.24 -13.67 -43.01
N GLN A 669 50.20 -12.72 -42.96
CA GLN A 669 50.83 -12.30 -41.70
C GLN A 669 49.82 -11.66 -40.74
N LEU A 670 48.94 -10.80 -41.24
CA LEU A 670 47.84 -10.23 -40.46
C LEU A 670 46.96 -11.35 -39.89
N GLN A 671 46.57 -12.33 -40.72
CA GLN A 671 45.78 -13.47 -40.25
C GLN A 671 46.51 -14.28 -39.19
N PHE A 672 47.82 -14.49 -39.33
CA PHE A 672 48.64 -15.18 -38.33
C PHE A 672 48.69 -14.40 -37.00
N ASP A 673 48.97 -13.11 -37.05
CA ASP A 673 49.03 -12.25 -35.87
C ASP A 673 47.69 -12.25 -35.10
N MET A 674 46.56 -12.21 -35.82
CA MET A 674 45.23 -12.24 -35.19
C MET A 674 44.88 -13.62 -34.63
N THR A 675 44.95 -14.67 -35.45
CA THR A 675 44.44 -16.01 -35.10
C THR A 675 45.35 -16.79 -34.15
N ARG A 676 46.67 -16.59 -34.23
CA ARG A 676 47.64 -17.32 -33.41
C ARG A 676 48.12 -16.54 -32.18
N ASN A 677 47.87 -15.23 -32.12
CA ASN A 677 48.38 -14.40 -31.01
C ASN A 677 47.29 -13.54 -30.36
N LEU A 678 46.64 -12.61 -31.08
CA LEU A 678 45.66 -11.71 -30.46
C LEU A 678 44.44 -12.44 -29.89
N PHE A 679 43.72 -13.24 -30.70
CA PHE A 679 42.52 -13.93 -30.23
C PHE A 679 42.84 -14.91 -29.08
N PRO A 680 43.94 -15.69 -29.15
CA PRO A 680 44.30 -16.59 -28.06
C PRO A 680 44.49 -15.93 -26.69
N LEU A 681 44.84 -14.64 -26.59
CA LEU A 681 44.92 -13.93 -25.31
C LEU A 681 43.62 -13.98 -24.50
N PHE A 682 42.47 -14.11 -25.17
CA PHE A 682 41.15 -14.16 -24.54
C PHE A 682 40.62 -15.59 -24.34
N SER A 683 41.39 -16.63 -24.67
CA SER A 683 40.96 -18.04 -24.56
C SER A 683 40.72 -18.48 -23.11
N HIS A 684 41.40 -17.83 -22.17
CA HIS A 684 41.18 -18.05 -20.74
C HIS A 684 39.79 -17.57 -20.28
N TYR A 685 39.19 -16.64 -21.02
CA TYR A 685 37.95 -15.94 -20.63
C TYR A 685 36.73 -16.38 -21.45
N CYS A 686 36.94 -16.96 -22.63
CA CYS A 686 35.87 -17.47 -23.49
C CYS A 686 36.35 -18.60 -24.42
N LYS A 687 35.41 -19.46 -24.85
CA LYS A 687 35.72 -20.63 -25.69
C LYS A 687 36.08 -20.29 -27.14
N ARG A 688 35.59 -19.17 -27.67
CA ARG A 688 35.73 -18.74 -29.08
C ARG A 688 36.00 -17.24 -29.17
N PRO A 689 37.21 -16.79 -28.82
CA PRO A 689 37.55 -15.36 -28.75
C PRO A 689 37.42 -14.63 -30.09
N GLU A 690 37.64 -15.33 -31.21
CA GLU A 690 37.51 -14.80 -32.56
C GLU A 690 36.10 -14.27 -32.87
N ASN A 691 35.07 -14.71 -32.14
CA ASN A 691 33.69 -14.25 -32.36
C ASN A 691 33.40 -12.87 -31.76
N TYR A 692 34.29 -12.36 -30.91
CA TYR A 692 34.21 -11.00 -30.38
C TYR A 692 34.92 -9.99 -31.29
N PHE A 693 35.84 -10.44 -32.14
CA PHE A 693 36.56 -9.64 -33.14
C PHE A 693 35.94 -9.79 -34.53
N LYS A 694 34.65 -9.48 -34.68
CA LYS A 694 33.89 -9.80 -35.90
C LYS A 694 34.41 -9.06 -37.13
N HIS A 695 34.68 -7.76 -37.02
CA HIS A 695 35.13 -6.96 -38.17
C HIS A 695 36.53 -7.41 -38.62
N VAL A 696 37.46 -7.60 -37.67
CA VAL A 696 38.82 -8.05 -37.96
C VAL A 696 38.84 -9.47 -38.53
N LYS A 697 38.05 -10.38 -37.95
CA LYS A 697 37.93 -11.78 -38.43
C LYS A 697 37.43 -11.82 -39.87
N GLU A 698 36.34 -11.12 -40.18
CA GLU A 698 35.76 -11.10 -41.53
C GLU A 698 36.68 -10.37 -42.52
N ALA A 699 37.35 -9.30 -42.11
CA ALA A 699 38.34 -8.63 -42.95
C ALA A 699 39.52 -9.56 -43.29
N CYS A 700 40.00 -10.36 -42.33
CA CYS A 700 41.03 -11.37 -42.60
C CYS A 700 40.55 -12.43 -43.60
N ILE A 701 39.28 -12.83 -43.56
CA ILE A 701 38.69 -13.76 -44.54
C ILE A 701 38.76 -13.15 -45.93
N VAL A 702 38.26 -11.92 -46.13
CA VAL A 702 38.23 -11.23 -47.43
C VAL A 702 39.63 -11.04 -48.02
N LEU A 703 40.57 -10.57 -47.21
CA LEU A 703 41.95 -10.32 -47.64
C LEU A 703 42.69 -11.60 -48.06
N ASN A 704 42.35 -12.73 -47.45
CA ASN A 704 42.99 -14.03 -47.72
C ASN A 704 42.20 -14.93 -48.69
N LEU A 705 41.13 -14.43 -49.34
CA LEU A 705 40.46 -15.20 -50.38
C LEU A 705 41.43 -15.50 -51.52
N ASN A 706 41.34 -16.70 -52.10
CA ASN A 706 42.05 -17.00 -53.33
C ASN A 706 41.63 -16.01 -54.43
N THR A 707 42.53 -15.73 -55.38
CA THR A 707 42.31 -14.68 -56.40
C THR A 707 41.06 -14.91 -57.25
N GLY A 708 40.72 -16.16 -57.54
CA GLY A 708 39.50 -16.50 -58.30
C GLY A 708 38.22 -16.18 -57.53
N SER A 709 38.11 -16.65 -56.28
CA SER A 709 36.99 -16.38 -55.38
C SER A 709 36.86 -14.88 -55.07
N ALA A 710 37.98 -14.16 -54.96
CA ALA A 710 37.96 -12.71 -54.77
C ALA A 710 37.43 -11.95 -56.00
N LEU A 711 37.79 -12.37 -57.22
CA LEU A 711 37.25 -11.81 -58.46
C LEU A 711 35.76 -12.10 -58.61
N LEU A 712 35.34 -13.35 -58.37
CA LEU A 712 33.93 -13.73 -58.40
C LEU A 712 33.11 -12.92 -57.40
N LEU A 713 33.60 -12.78 -56.17
CA LEU A 713 32.94 -11.98 -55.15
C LEU A 713 32.86 -10.51 -55.58
N LYS A 714 33.94 -9.95 -56.16
CA LYS A 714 33.96 -8.58 -56.68
C LYS A 714 32.93 -8.36 -57.79
N ASP A 715 32.83 -9.29 -58.74
CA ASP A 715 31.86 -9.22 -59.85
C ASP A 715 30.42 -9.32 -59.34
N VAL A 716 30.16 -10.22 -58.39
CA VAL A 716 28.84 -10.34 -57.74
C VAL A 716 28.45 -9.04 -57.04
N LEU A 717 29.37 -8.42 -56.29
CA LEU A 717 29.12 -7.16 -55.58
C LEU A 717 28.88 -6.00 -56.56
N GLN A 718 29.63 -5.92 -57.67
CA GLN A 718 29.42 -4.91 -58.72
C GLN A 718 28.12 -5.09 -59.50
N SER A 719 27.63 -6.33 -59.61
CA SER A 719 26.35 -6.66 -60.25
C SER A 719 25.14 -6.51 -59.33
N ALA A 720 25.36 -6.37 -58.01
CA ALA A 720 24.31 -6.24 -57.03
C ALA A 720 23.65 -4.86 -57.10
N SER A 721 22.33 -4.84 -56.91
CA SER A 721 21.51 -3.61 -56.86
C SER A 721 20.71 -3.57 -55.57
N GLU A 722 20.08 -2.43 -55.25
CA GLU A 722 19.23 -2.31 -54.04
C GLU A 722 18.13 -3.39 -53.94
N HIS A 723 17.73 -4.01 -55.06
CA HIS A 723 16.70 -5.05 -55.11
C HIS A 723 17.24 -6.50 -55.05
N LEU A 724 18.53 -6.73 -55.30
CA LEU A 724 19.20 -8.02 -55.12
C LEU A 724 20.50 -7.81 -54.31
N PRO A 725 20.41 -7.81 -52.97
CA PRO A 725 21.58 -7.65 -52.13
C PRO A 725 22.49 -8.88 -52.22
N ALA A 726 23.81 -8.68 -52.24
CA ALA A 726 24.80 -9.76 -52.31
C ALA A 726 24.94 -10.59 -51.02
N THR A 727 23.97 -10.53 -50.12
CA THR A 727 24.02 -11.12 -48.77
C THR A 727 24.21 -12.64 -48.81
N ALA A 728 23.61 -13.35 -49.77
CA ALA A 728 23.81 -14.79 -49.92
C ALA A 728 25.28 -15.13 -50.24
N ALA A 729 25.89 -14.41 -51.19
CA ALA A 729 27.28 -14.60 -51.56
C ALA A 729 28.24 -14.22 -50.42
N LEU A 730 27.94 -13.16 -49.66
CA LEU A 730 28.70 -12.79 -48.46
C LEU A 730 28.64 -13.89 -47.39
N ASN A 731 27.45 -14.44 -47.12
CA ASN A 731 27.26 -15.52 -46.15
C ASN A 731 27.97 -16.82 -46.55
N GLU A 732 28.00 -17.16 -47.85
CA GLU A 732 28.73 -18.33 -48.37
C GLU A 732 30.24 -18.26 -48.12
N VAL A 733 30.79 -17.05 -48.11
CA VAL A 733 32.21 -16.79 -47.84
C VAL A 733 32.47 -16.62 -46.34
N GLY A 734 31.43 -16.65 -45.50
CA GLY A 734 31.54 -16.55 -44.04
C GLY A 734 31.56 -15.11 -43.51
N ILE A 735 30.99 -14.16 -44.25
CA ILE A 735 30.88 -12.74 -43.89
C ILE A 735 29.44 -12.48 -43.46
N TYR A 736 29.24 -12.11 -42.19
CA TYR A 736 27.91 -11.91 -41.59
C TYR A 736 27.74 -10.52 -40.98
N LYS A 737 28.83 -9.82 -40.66
CA LYS A 737 28.84 -8.53 -39.94
C LYS A 737 29.18 -7.35 -40.84
N LEU A 738 30.14 -7.50 -41.76
CA LEU A 738 30.57 -6.43 -42.66
C LEU A 738 29.48 -6.07 -43.68
N ALA A 739 29.31 -4.78 -43.95
CA ALA A 739 28.41 -4.33 -45.00
C ALA A 739 29.02 -4.63 -46.39
N GLN A 740 28.17 -4.71 -47.42
CA GLN A 740 28.63 -4.92 -48.80
C GLN A 740 29.71 -3.90 -49.22
N GLN A 741 29.51 -2.62 -48.89
CA GLN A 741 30.45 -1.55 -49.21
C GLN A 741 31.82 -1.74 -48.52
N ASP A 742 31.82 -2.23 -47.28
CA ASP A 742 33.05 -2.54 -46.54
C ASP A 742 33.85 -3.65 -47.22
N VAL A 743 33.17 -4.68 -47.73
CA VAL A 743 33.80 -5.80 -48.44
C VAL A 743 34.39 -5.34 -49.78
N GLU A 744 33.70 -4.47 -50.51
CA GLU A 744 34.24 -3.86 -51.73
C GLU A 744 35.52 -3.05 -51.45
N ILE A 745 35.53 -2.26 -50.36
CA ILE A 745 36.71 -1.52 -49.92
C ILE A 745 37.84 -2.50 -49.62
N LEU A 746 37.60 -3.53 -48.80
CA LEU A 746 38.60 -4.53 -48.42
C LEU A 746 39.19 -5.27 -49.63
N LEU A 747 38.37 -5.62 -50.62
CA LEU A 747 38.86 -6.21 -51.87
C LEU A 747 39.81 -5.24 -52.58
N ASN A 748 39.48 -3.95 -52.66
CA ASN A 748 40.34 -2.95 -53.31
C ASN A 748 41.66 -2.69 -52.56
N LEU A 749 41.77 -3.02 -51.28
CA LEU A 749 43.04 -2.95 -50.53
C LEU A 749 44.03 -4.05 -50.90
N ARG A 750 43.59 -5.06 -51.66
CA ARG A 750 44.47 -6.13 -52.16
C ARG A 750 45.26 -5.68 -53.36
N THR A 751 46.51 -6.12 -53.44
CA THR A 751 47.42 -5.81 -54.56
C THR A 751 47.70 -6.99 -55.49
N ASN A 752 47.25 -8.19 -55.13
CA ASN A 752 47.46 -9.44 -55.88
C ASN A 752 46.42 -9.69 -56.99
N TRP A 753 46.07 -8.63 -57.73
CA TRP A 753 45.21 -8.76 -58.90
C TRP A 753 46.02 -9.28 -60.09
N PRO A 754 45.49 -10.23 -60.88
CA PRO A 754 46.15 -10.64 -62.10
C PRO A 754 46.30 -9.42 -63.00
N ASN A 755 47.48 -9.22 -63.61
CA ASN A 755 47.70 -8.15 -64.57
C ASN A 755 46.60 -8.22 -65.64
N THR A 756 45.63 -7.32 -65.54
CA THR A 756 44.68 -7.10 -66.62
C THR A 756 45.48 -6.42 -67.70
N GLY A 757 46.07 -7.21 -68.61
CA GLY A 757 46.68 -6.70 -69.83
C GLY A 757 45.62 -5.90 -70.58
N LYS A 758 45.64 -4.58 -70.40
CA LYS A 758 45.01 -3.60 -71.25
C LYS A 758 46.10 -2.84 -71.97
#